data_AF-A0A3F2U5A2-F1
#
_entry.id   AF-A0A3F2U5A2-F1
#
_cell.length_a   1.000
_cell.length_b   1.000
_cell.length_c   1.000
_cell.angle_alpha   90.00
_cell.angle_beta   90.00
_cell.angle_gamma   90.00
#
_symmetry.space_group_name_H-M   'P 1'
#
loop_
_entity.id
_entity.type
_entity.pdbx_description
1 polymer ?
#
loop_
_entity_poly.entity_id
_entity_poly.type
_entity_poly.pdbx_seq_one_letter_code
_entity_poly.pdbx_strand_id
1 'polypeptide(L)'
;MLQSIRVTPGERMLLREKPDPASPHLLRFFGDEAVDVAEPQPAIPAGAAGTAADWAFASFQGQSGWVERRFVGEAQAPVQAPLDQADFVKECIRAEIDSNAGGDEAGLPVDADYLVAWALIASGIANLPPDPANDGADGPFALTDSDWKDYLANVPPEGEAANRKTPLMHVYPAAYLSRRRMQELSEKLTDPALQDGPYVPTYLNVLHAQMIGVDAAVEVQKLLTAKEGATTMDKVLAKAVPDQAARDALMKRHQKFLADGAQPQTVEGFRAKTSRLLNDRFTRAFRLIKKRAPETIPPKADIGVMGSWLEAAEKELKEWEAGGFTHNSEEGKKRVLQYFKATDLETDKVLSWCGAFVAHCLKTAGDPAATSIIKGASWAANWKGWGDTKLFLRTGDAAADGIPKGAIVLLEPLVPKASGHVGFFHSLKKDNKIVLLGGNQSRKVCLRAFPRGKLVAIRWLAAALKTDAPTDDKPVTSGSTTGGGSSAGSSTAGSSAVGGAATAASSTGGTPVAEATNNDVLTLARTLYGEARGEFDADGRGDVPVEAVANVILNRRAKKFRGKATVAGVCRDPLQFSCWNGNDANRSKIMKLAKGANAVFDRCMNVATRAVKGDIPDHTRGALHYHATSIAKPRWVVKSPNAKVTLKIGRHIFYTGIR
;
A
#
# COMPACT_ATOMS: atom_id res chain seq x y z
N MET A 1 25.47 -18.50 -37.31
CA MET A 1 24.53 -18.14 -36.24
C MET A 1 23.22 -17.80 -36.93
N LEU A 2 22.14 -18.53 -36.67
CA LEU A 2 20.83 -18.27 -37.27
C LEU A 2 20.33 -16.93 -36.70
N GLN A 3 19.97 -15.97 -37.55
CA GLN A 3 19.49 -14.64 -37.14
C GLN A 3 17.97 -14.68 -36.94
N SER A 4 17.45 -13.95 -35.94
CA SER A 4 16.01 -13.93 -35.61
C SER A 4 15.29 -12.77 -36.30
N ILE A 5 14.20 -13.04 -37.03
CA ILE A 5 13.34 -12.06 -37.72
C ILE A 5 11.97 -11.95 -37.04
N ARG A 6 11.30 -10.79 -37.07
CA ARG A 6 9.90 -10.66 -36.59
C ARG A 6 8.95 -10.83 -37.75
N VAL A 7 7.91 -11.65 -37.60
CA VAL A 7 6.92 -11.91 -38.67
C VAL A 7 5.50 -11.46 -38.27
N THR A 8 5.26 -11.31 -36.97
CA THR A 8 4.00 -10.83 -36.37
C THR A 8 4.31 -9.97 -35.12
N PRO A 9 3.36 -9.18 -34.59
CA PRO A 9 3.56 -8.44 -33.34
C PRO A 9 3.90 -9.39 -32.17
N GLY A 10 5.17 -9.42 -31.77
CA GLY A 10 5.63 -10.15 -30.57
C GLY A 10 6.25 -11.52 -30.81
N GLU A 11 6.22 -12.10 -32.01
CA GLU A 11 6.88 -13.38 -32.30
C GLU A 11 8.23 -13.15 -33.00
N ARG A 12 9.28 -13.79 -32.48
CA ARG A 12 10.60 -13.87 -33.13
C ARG A 12 10.72 -15.24 -33.79
N MET A 13 11.14 -15.32 -35.05
CA MET A 13 11.34 -16.58 -35.77
C MET A 13 12.81 -16.71 -36.18
N LEU A 14 13.36 -17.92 -36.19
CA LEU A 14 14.74 -18.17 -36.64
C LEU A 14 14.79 -18.23 -38.17
N LEU A 15 15.74 -17.59 -38.85
CA LEU A 15 16.01 -17.89 -40.27
C LEU A 15 16.57 -19.31 -40.40
N ARG A 16 16.01 -20.16 -41.26
CA ARG A 16 16.41 -21.59 -41.40
C ARG A 16 17.76 -21.79 -42.10
N GLU A 17 18.18 -20.86 -42.97
CA GLU A 17 19.42 -20.96 -43.76
C GLU A 17 20.23 -19.66 -43.72
N LYS A 18 21.55 -19.74 -43.94
CA LYS A 18 22.36 -18.55 -44.22
C LYS A 18 21.85 -17.95 -45.55
N PRO A 19 21.52 -16.65 -45.61
CA PRO A 19 21.04 -16.05 -46.84
C PRO A 19 22.12 -16.19 -47.92
N ASP A 20 21.71 -16.66 -49.11
CA ASP A 20 22.55 -16.61 -50.31
C ASP A 20 22.78 -15.11 -50.65
N PRO A 21 24.03 -14.62 -50.62
CA PRO A 21 24.33 -13.22 -50.94
C PRO A 21 23.97 -12.84 -52.38
N ALA A 22 23.71 -13.81 -53.28
CA ALA A 22 23.24 -13.58 -54.64
C ALA A 22 21.70 -13.47 -54.77
N SER A 23 20.93 -13.70 -53.69
CA SER A 23 19.48 -13.60 -53.74
C SER A 23 19.01 -12.13 -53.73
N PRO A 24 18.34 -11.65 -54.79
CA PRO A 24 17.90 -10.25 -54.90
C PRO A 24 16.85 -9.86 -53.86
N HIS A 25 16.32 -10.82 -53.09
CA HIS A 25 15.26 -10.61 -52.10
C HIS A 25 15.74 -10.41 -50.66
N LEU A 26 17.05 -10.60 -50.37
CA LEU A 26 17.57 -10.60 -48.99
C LEU A 26 18.64 -9.52 -48.70
N LEU A 27 19.03 -8.72 -49.71
CA LEU A 27 20.13 -7.75 -49.62
C LEU A 27 19.86 -6.48 -48.78
N ARG A 28 18.64 -6.28 -48.29
CA ARG A 28 18.25 -5.02 -47.64
C ARG A 28 18.29 -5.08 -46.10
N PHE A 29 18.19 -6.26 -45.50
CA PHE A 29 17.76 -6.40 -44.11
C PHE A 29 18.80 -6.14 -42.99
N PHE A 30 20.08 -5.81 -43.24
CA PHE A 30 21.11 -5.83 -42.19
C PHE A 30 21.55 -4.44 -41.64
N GLY A 31 20.97 -3.96 -40.53
CA GLY A 31 21.37 -2.77 -39.72
C GLY A 31 20.50 -2.45 -38.46
N ASP A 32 21.11 -2.22 -37.29
CA ASP A 32 20.52 -2.29 -35.92
C ASP A 32 19.24 -1.46 -35.59
N GLU A 33 18.13 -2.17 -35.32
CA GLU A 33 17.01 -1.93 -34.35
C GLU A 33 15.67 -2.53 -34.86
N ALA A 34 14.81 -3.07 -33.99
CA ALA A 34 13.57 -3.76 -34.39
C ALA A 34 12.31 -2.90 -34.20
N VAL A 35 11.42 -2.85 -35.22
CA VAL A 35 10.16 -2.08 -35.21
C VAL A 35 8.95 -3.03 -35.27
N ASP A 36 7.82 -2.67 -34.65
CA ASP A 36 6.58 -3.45 -34.68
C ASP A 36 5.86 -3.34 -36.04
N VAL A 37 5.35 -4.47 -36.53
CA VAL A 37 4.56 -4.54 -37.78
C VAL A 37 3.14 -4.02 -37.50
N ALA A 38 2.76 -2.89 -38.08
CA ALA A 38 1.40 -2.37 -38.02
C ALA A 38 0.48 -3.12 -39.00
N GLU A 39 -0.75 -3.41 -38.58
CA GLU A 39 -1.83 -3.87 -39.47
C GLU A 39 -2.53 -2.68 -40.14
N PRO A 40 -3.06 -2.82 -41.38
CA PRO A 40 -3.08 -4.04 -42.20
C PRO A 40 -1.79 -4.27 -43.02
N GLN A 41 -1.47 -5.53 -43.31
CA GLN A 41 -0.28 -5.90 -44.10
C GLN A 41 -0.35 -5.30 -45.52
N PRO A 42 0.77 -4.77 -46.06
CA PRO A 42 0.80 -4.20 -47.41
C PRO A 42 0.57 -5.29 -48.46
N ALA A 43 -0.04 -4.96 -49.60
CA ALA A 43 -0.26 -5.94 -50.68
C ALA A 43 1.07 -6.56 -51.19
N ILE A 44 1.03 -7.82 -51.61
CA ILE A 44 2.20 -8.53 -52.17
C ILE A 44 2.69 -7.78 -53.42
N PRO A 45 4.01 -7.55 -53.58
CA PRO A 45 4.55 -6.88 -54.77
C PRO A 45 4.16 -7.61 -56.06
N ALA A 46 3.76 -6.85 -57.08
CA ALA A 46 3.48 -7.41 -58.40
C ALA A 46 4.74 -8.06 -58.98
N GLY A 47 4.66 -9.35 -59.32
CA GLY A 47 5.77 -10.13 -59.90
C GLY A 47 6.41 -11.17 -58.97
N ALA A 48 5.94 -11.33 -57.73
CA ALA A 48 6.38 -12.44 -56.86
C ALA A 48 5.80 -13.79 -57.32
N ALA A 49 6.62 -14.84 -57.38
CA ALA A 49 6.16 -16.20 -57.65
C ALA A 49 5.48 -16.81 -56.41
N GLY A 50 4.38 -17.55 -56.59
CA GLY A 50 3.64 -18.24 -55.51
C GLY A 50 2.31 -17.59 -55.12
N THR A 51 1.66 -18.16 -54.11
CA THR A 51 0.40 -17.69 -53.52
C THR A 51 0.66 -16.87 -52.25
N ALA A 52 -0.34 -16.15 -51.73
CA ALA A 52 -0.21 -15.43 -50.46
C ALA A 52 0.17 -16.34 -49.27
N ALA A 53 -0.05 -17.65 -49.38
CA ALA A 53 0.34 -18.62 -48.37
C ALA A 53 1.86 -18.88 -48.34
N ASP A 54 2.60 -18.56 -49.41
CA ASP A 54 4.03 -18.84 -49.53
C ASP A 54 4.91 -17.73 -48.91
N TRP A 55 4.29 -16.60 -48.55
CA TRP A 55 4.99 -15.40 -48.11
C TRP A 55 4.59 -14.98 -46.69
N ALA A 56 5.53 -14.37 -45.98
CA ALA A 56 5.38 -13.79 -44.65
C ALA A 56 5.99 -12.39 -44.66
N PHE A 57 5.24 -11.38 -44.20
CA PHE A 57 5.79 -10.04 -44.04
C PHE A 57 6.64 -10.00 -42.77
N ALA A 58 7.92 -9.73 -42.92
CA ALA A 58 8.89 -9.75 -41.83
C ALA A 58 9.58 -8.40 -41.68
N SER A 59 9.91 -8.06 -40.43
CA SER A 59 10.78 -6.94 -40.10
C SER A 59 12.04 -7.44 -39.42
N PHE A 60 13.18 -6.92 -39.88
CA PHE A 60 14.47 -7.15 -39.28
C PHE A 60 15.28 -5.86 -39.43
N GLN A 61 15.81 -5.36 -38.31
CA GLN A 61 16.83 -4.33 -38.37
C GLN A 61 16.36 -3.05 -39.15
N GLY A 62 15.22 -2.51 -38.73
CA GLY A 62 14.64 -1.25 -39.23
C GLY A 62 13.98 -1.35 -40.61
N GLN A 63 14.04 -2.51 -41.25
CA GLN A 63 13.48 -2.74 -42.58
C GLN A 63 12.39 -3.80 -42.56
N SER A 64 11.36 -3.61 -43.39
CA SER A 64 10.22 -4.51 -43.48
C SER A 64 10.00 -4.93 -44.93
N GLY A 65 9.65 -6.19 -45.15
CA GLY A 65 9.42 -6.73 -46.48
C GLY A 65 8.88 -8.16 -46.45
N TRP A 66 8.55 -8.67 -47.63
CA TRP A 66 8.05 -10.04 -47.79
C TRP A 66 9.22 -11.04 -47.85
N VAL A 67 9.13 -12.09 -47.04
CA VAL A 67 10.06 -13.22 -46.98
C VAL A 67 9.29 -14.51 -47.27
N GLU A 68 9.87 -15.45 -48.01
CA GLU A 68 9.22 -16.73 -48.25
C GLU A 68 9.21 -17.57 -46.96
N ARG A 69 8.07 -18.19 -46.65
CA ARG A 69 7.89 -18.98 -45.42
C ARG A 69 8.88 -20.12 -45.25
N ARG A 70 9.41 -20.68 -46.35
CA ARG A 70 10.44 -21.73 -46.30
C ARG A 70 11.73 -21.30 -45.60
N PHE A 71 12.02 -20.00 -45.56
CA PHE A 71 13.19 -19.45 -44.86
C PHE A 71 12.91 -19.14 -43.38
N VAL A 72 11.68 -19.31 -42.91
CA VAL A 72 11.24 -18.96 -41.55
C VAL A 72 11.10 -20.21 -40.67
N GLY A 73 11.85 -20.24 -39.57
CA GLY A 73 11.93 -21.30 -38.56
C GLY A 73 10.81 -21.23 -37.52
N GLU A 74 10.86 -22.09 -36.51
CA GLU A 74 9.87 -22.08 -35.43
C GLU A 74 9.85 -20.76 -34.67
N ALA A 75 8.65 -20.35 -34.22
CA ALA A 75 8.48 -19.17 -33.39
C ALA A 75 9.16 -19.37 -32.03
N GLN A 76 10.10 -18.49 -31.71
CA GLN A 76 10.61 -18.33 -30.37
C GLN A 76 9.55 -17.61 -29.54
N ALA A 77 9.26 -18.19 -28.37
CA ALA A 77 8.39 -17.56 -27.39
C ALA A 77 8.86 -16.12 -27.10
N PRO A 78 7.94 -15.15 -26.98
CA PRO A 78 8.30 -13.79 -26.65
C PRO A 78 9.12 -13.77 -25.36
N VAL A 79 10.30 -13.15 -25.40
CA VAL A 79 11.11 -12.92 -24.21
C VAL A 79 10.38 -11.86 -23.38
N GLN A 80 9.61 -12.31 -22.40
CA GLN A 80 8.92 -11.44 -21.44
C GLN A 80 9.96 -10.57 -20.75
N ALA A 81 9.77 -9.24 -20.79
CA ALA A 81 10.67 -8.32 -20.12
C ALA A 81 10.71 -8.66 -18.61
N PRO A 82 11.91 -8.72 -18.00
CA PRO A 82 12.02 -8.97 -16.57
C PRO A 82 11.35 -7.84 -15.79
N LEU A 83 10.61 -8.21 -14.76
CA LEU A 83 9.96 -7.27 -13.87
C LEU A 83 10.98 -6.73 -12.84
N ASP A 84 11.18 -5.42 -12.82
CA ASP A 84 11.99 -4.80 -11.77
C ASP A 84 11.30 -4.95 -10.41
N GLN A 85 11.94 -5.69 -9.51
CA GLN A 85 11.37 -5.99 -8.20
C GLN A 85 11.28 -4.75 -7.29
N ALA A 86 12.11 -3.72 -7.49
CA ALA A 86 12.05 -2.52 -6.66
C ALA A 86 10.84 -1.66 -7.04
N ASP A 87 10.60 -1.49 -8.33
CA ASP A 87 9.45 -0.76 -8.83
C ASP A 87 8.15 -1.53 -8.59
N PHE A 88 8.17 -2.86 -8.72
CA PHE A 88 7.03 -3.69 -8.32
C PHE A 88 6.64 -3.50 -6.85
N VAL A 89 7.62 -3.52 -5.93
CA VAL A 89 7.36 -3.31 -4.50
C VAL A 89 6.78 -1.91 -4.23
N LYS A 90 7.32 -0.86 -4.85
CA LYS A 90 6.77 0.50 -4.73
C LYS A 90 5.34 0.57 -5.26
N GLU A 91 5.05 -0.13 -6.35
CA GLU A 91 3.72 -0.17 -6.94
C GLU A 91 2.72 -0.91 -6.04
N CYS A 92 3.12 -1.99 -5.38
CA CYS A 92 2.29 -2.64 -4.35
C CYS A 92 1.96 -1.68 -3.19
N ILE A 93 2.91 -0.84 -2.78
CA ILE A 93 2.69 0.16 -1.72
C ILE A 93 1.75 1.26 -2.19
N ARG A 94 1.88 1.72 -3.44
CA ARG A 94 0.92 2.66 -4.03
C ARG A 94 -0.48 2.07 -4.09
N ALA A 95 -0.61 0.82 -4.54
CA ALA A 95 -1.89 0.14 -4.60
C ALA A 95 -2.50 -0.07 -3.21
N GLU A 96 -1.71 -0.34 -2.17
CA GLU A 96 -2.18 -0.32 -0.77
C GLU A 96 -2.75 1.06 -0.40
N ILE A 97 -2.00 2.14 -0.66
CA ILE A 97 -2.44 3.50 -0.33
C ILE A 97 -3.73 3.86 -1.08
N ASP A 98 -3.78 3.57 -2.38
CA ASP A 98 -4.89 3.90 -3.27
C ASP A 98 -6.14 3.07 -2.92
N SER A 99 -5.98 1.77 -2.70
CA SER A 99 -7.10 0.86 -2.38
C SER A 99 -7.70 1.12 -1.01
N ASN A 100 -6.92 1.72 -0.10
CA ASN A 100 -7.33 2.03 1.27
C ASN A 100 -7.62 3.54 1.47
N ALA A 101 -7.57 4.35 0.40
CA ALA A 101 -7.94 5.77 0.44
C ALA A 101 -9.45 5.91 0.72
N GLY A 102 -9.82 6.69 1.75
CA GLY A 102 -11.20 6.79 2.25
C GLY A 102 -11.40 6.24 3.67
N GLY A 103 -10.35 5.65 4.26
CA GLY A 103 -10.38 5.09 5.62
C GLY A 103 -10.83 3.63 5.65
N ASP A 104 -10.61 2.96 6.79
CA ASP A 104 -10.98 1.55 7.04
C ASP A 104 -12.53 1.37 7.12
N GLU A 105 -13.36 2.23 6.51
CA GLU A 105 -14.83 2.25 6.68
C GLU A 105 -15.53 0.95 6.24
N ALA A 106 -14.93 0.17 5.35
CA ALA A 106 -15.41 -1.17 4.98
C ALA A 106 -14.73 -2.31 5.76
N GLY A 107 -13.74 -2.01 6.60
CA GLY A 107 -13.04 -2.98 7.43
C GLY A 107 -12.24 -4.05 6.69
N LEU A 108 -11.92 -3.89 5.38
CA LEU A 108 -11.25 -4.91 4.55
C LEU A 108 -10.08 -4.31 3.73
N PRO A 109 -8.97 -3.90 4.39
CA PRO A 109 -7.84 -3.28 3.71
C PRO A 109 -6.99 -4.31 2.95
N VAL A 110 -6.31 -3.85 1.90
CA VAL A 110 -5.32 -4.64 1.15
C VAL A 110 -3.92 -4.13 1.45
N ASP A 111 -3.03 -5.01 1.89
CA ASP A 111 -1.65 -4.68 2.28
C ASP A 111 -0.65 -5.00 1.17
N ALA A 112 0.35 -4.13 0.99
CA ALA A 112 1.44 -4.36 0.05
C ALA A 112 2.21 -5.63 0.38
N ASP A 113 2.34 -5.98 1.66
CA ASP A 113 2.93 -7.25 2.10
C ASP A 113 2.23 -8.46 1.52
N TYR A 114 0.90 -8.42 1.48
CA TYR A 114 0.11 -9.51 0.92
C TYR A 114 0.27 -9.55 -0.59
N LEU A 115 0.22 -8.41 -1.28
CA LEU A 115 0.43 -8.35 -2.73
C LEU A 115 1.82 -8.90 -3.11
N VAL A 116 2.87 -8.48 -2.42
CA VAL A 116 4.22 -9.01 -2.66
C VAL A 116 4.31 -10.49 -2.31
N ALA A 117 3.68 -10.94 -1.21
CA ALA A 117 3.65 -12.35 -0.84
C ALA A 117 2.90 -13.21 -1.87
N TRP A 118 1.77 -12.74 -2.39
CA TRP A 118 1.01 -13.42 -3.43
C TRP A 118 1.82 -13.52 -4.73
N ALA A 119 2.44 -12.44 -5.19
CA ALA A 119 3.30 -12.50 -6.38
C ALA A 119 4.51 -13.46 -6.18
N LEU A 120 5.07 -13.51 -4.98
CA LEU A 120 6.10 -14.50 -4.63
C LEU A 120 5.60 -15.96 -4.64
N ILE A 121 4.30 -16.18 -4.39
CA ILE A 121 3.66 -17.50 -4.46
C ILE A 121 3.36 -17.87 -5.91
N ALA A 122 2.77 -16.93 -6.66
CA ALA A 122 2.28 -17.15 -8.01
C ALA A 122 3.41 -17.30 -9.04
N SER A 123 4.41 -16.42 -8.98
CA SER A 123 5.46 -16.31 -10.00
C SER A 123 6.88 -16.19 -9.46
N GLY A 124 7.04 -15.93 -8.15
CA GLY A 124 8.32 -15.49 -7.61
C GLY A 124 8.65 -14.04 -7.93
N ILE A 125 7.63 -13.21 -8.24
CA ILE A 125 7.75 -11.86 -8.81
C ILE A 125 8.40 -11.90 -10.21
N ALA A 126 7.91 -12.83 -11.05
CA ALA A 126 8.31 -12.95 -12.44
C ALA A 126 7.14 -12.56 -13.36
N ASN A 127 7.46 -12.01 -14.52
CA ASN A 127 6.45 -11.73 -15.53
C ASN A 127 6.19 -13.02 -16.34
N LEU A 128 5.21 -13.82 -15.88
CA LEU A 128 4.88 -15.09 -16.53
C LEU A 128 4.25 -14.86 -17.90
N PRO A 129 4.58 -15.68 -18.91
CA PRO A 129 3.82 -15.69 -20.16
C PRO A 129 2.39 -16.20 -19.93
N PRO A 130 1.43 -15.82 -20.81
CA PRO A 130 0.08 -16.38 -20.77
C PRO A 130 0.08 -17.90 -20.85
N ASP A 131 -0.71 -18.53 -19.98
CA ASP A 131 -0.94 -19.98 -19.95
C ASP A 131 -2.36 -20.30 -20.47
N PRO A 132 -2.51 -20.76 -21.72
CA PRO A 132 -3.81 -21.15 -22.28
C PRO A 132 -4.48 -22.31 -21.55
N ALA A 133 -3.72 -23.16 -20.84
CA ALA A 133 -4.28 -24.23 -20.02
C ALA A 133 -4.88 -23.72 -18.70
N ASN A 134 -4.68 -22.44 -18.39
CA ASN A 134 -5.17 -21.77 -17.20
C ASN A 134 -5.82 -20.41 -17.54
N ASP A 135 -6.79 -20.41 -18.46
CA ASP A 135 -7.57 -19.22 -18.78
C ASP A 135 -6.67 -17.99 -19.08
N GLY A 136 -5.59 -18.21 -19.83
CA GLY A 136 -4.64 -17.17 -20.22
C GLY A 136 -3.80 -16.59 -19.07
N ALA A 137 -3.75 -17.22 -17.90
CA ALA A 137 -3.07 -16.71 -16.70
C ALA A 137 -1.65 -16.20 -16.97
N ASP A 138 -1.35 -14.95 -16.59
CA ASP A 138 -0.07 -14.30 -16.89
C ASP A 138 0.41 -13.32 -15.80
N GLY A 139 1.62 -12.80 -16.00
CA GLY A 139 2.21 -11.74 -15.18
C GLY A 139 2.59 -12.17 -13.75
N PRO A 140 2.91 -11.20 -12.87
CA PRO A 140 3.45 -11.46 -11.54
C PRO A 140 2.48 -12.18 -10.59
N PHE A 141 1.18 -12.12 -10.85
CA PHE A 141 0.15 -12.72 -10.01
C PHE A 141 -0.54 -13.93 -10.65
N ALA A 142 -0.16 -14.30 -11.88
CA ALA A 142 -0.83 -15.32 -12.68
C ALA A 142 -2.34 -15.06 -12.82
N LEU A 143 -2.72 -13.81 -13.14
CA LEU A 143 -4.12 -13.40 -13.26
C LEU A 143 -4.71 -13.94 -14.56
N THR A 144 -5.90 -14.53 -14.48
CA THR A 144 -6.57 -15.11 -15.66
C THR A 144 -7.29 -14.06 -16.51
N ASP A 145 -7.71 -14.44 -17.71
CA ASP A 145 -8.57 -13.65 -18.59
C ASP A 145 -9.87 -13.27 -17.87
N SER A 146 -10.45 -14.21 -17.12
CA SER A 146 -11.63 -13.96 -16.29
C SER A 146 -11.38 -12.95 -15.18
N ASP A 147 -10.23 -13.03 -14.49
CA ASP A 147 -9.83 -12.06 -13.46
C ASP A 147 -9.69 -10.65 -14.04
N TRP A 148 -9.03 -10.53 -15.19
CA TRP A 148 -8.89 -9.26 -15.91
C TRP A 148 -10.24 -8.72 -16.37
N LYS A 149 -11.10 -9.57 -16.93
CA LYS A 149 -12.45 -9.18 -17.35
C LYS A 149 -13.27 -8.66 -16.17
N ASP A 150 -13.22 -9.35 -15.03
CA ASP A 150 -13.92 -8.93 -13.81
C ASP A 150 -13.41 -7.58 -13.29
N TYR A 151 -12.08 -7.41 -13.23
CA TYR A 151 -11.48 -6.14 -12.86
C TYR A 151 -11.91 -5.00 -13.79
N LEU A 152 -11.81 -5.16 -15.11
CA LEU A 152 -12.16 -4.12 -16.08
C LEU A 152 -13.65 -3.78 -16.09
N ALA A 153 -14.51 -4.73 -15.73
CA ALA A 153 -15.95 -4.50 -15.62
C ALA A 153 -16.34 -3.67 -14.37
N ASN A 154 -15.56 -3.79 -13.30
CA ASN A 154 -15.87 -3.18 -11.99
C ASN A 154 -14.96 -2.00 -11.62
N VAL A 155 -13.83 -1.86 -12.31
CA VAL A 155 -12.88 -0.75 -12.18
C VAL A 155 -12.79 -0.10 -13.55
N PRO A 156 -13.22 1.17 -13.71
CA PRO A 156 -13.25 1.84 -15.00
C PRO A 156 -11.89 1.75 -15.72
N PRO A 157 -11.82 1.24 -16.95
CA PRO A 157 -10.56 1.04 -17.66
C PRO A 157 -9.96 2.40 -18.06
N GLU A 158 -8.98 2.89 -17.29
CA GLU A 158 -8.35 4.19 -17.56
C GLU A 158 -6.81 4.16 -17.58
N GLY A 159 -6.26 4.44 -18.76
CA GLY A 159 -4.82 4.51 -19.02
C GLY A 159 -4.10 3.17 -18.86
N GLU A 160 -2.83 3.19 -18.45
CA GLU A 160 -2.01 1.97 -18.34
C GLU A 160 -2.53 0.93 -17.33
N ALA A 161 -3.49 1.23 -16.44
CA ALA A 161 -3.99 0.25 -15.44
C ALA A 161 -4.95 -0.79 -16.02
N ALA A 162 -5.47 -0.52 -17.22
CA ALA A 162 -6.15 -1.53 -18.02
C ALA A 162 -5.15 -2.30 -18.92
N ASN A 163 -3.88 -1.90 -18.95
CA ASN A 163 -2.88 -2.50 -19.82
C ASN A 163 -2.27 -3.75 -19.17
N ARG A 164 -2.91 -4.89 -19.43
CA ARG A 164 -2.41 -6.21 -19.07
C ARG A 164 -0.99 -6.50 -19.57
N LYS A 165 -0.55 -5.87 -20.67
CA LYS A 165 0.80 -6.07 -21.22
C LYS A 165 1.90 -5.43 -20.37
N THR A 166 1.56 -4.50 -19.48
CA THR A 166 2.54 -3.88 -18.56
C THR A 166 2.56 -4.67 -17.24
N PRO A 167 3.65 -5.38 -16.89
CA PRO A 167 3.63 -6.30 -15.74
C PRO A 167 3.40 -5.62 -14.39
N LEU A 168 3.87 -4.38 -14.23
CA LEU A 168 3.60 -3.57 -13.02
C LEU A 168 2.10 -3.31 -12.82
N MET A 169 1.33 -3.24 -13.90
CA MET A 169 -0.08 -2.87 -13.86
C MET A 169 -0.98 -4.00 -13.36
N HIS A 170 -0.46 -5.22 -13.30
CA HIS A 170 -1.13 -6.37 -12.66
C HIS A 170 -1.34 -6.17 -11.15
N VAL A 171 -0.61 -5.24 -10.51
CA VAL A 171 -0.77 -4.94 -9.08
C VAL A 171 -2.17 -4.42 -8.75
N TYR A 172 -2.80 -3.64 -9.63
CA TYR A 172 -4.10 -3.04 -9.38
C TYR A 172 -5.27 -4.04 -9.45
N PRO A 173 -5.39 -4.87 -10.50
CA PRO A 173 -6.33 -5.99 -10.49
C PRO A 173 -6.09 -6.94 -9.31
N ALA A 174 -4.83 -7.21 -8.95
CA ALA A 174 -4.51 -8.04 -7.79
C ALA A 174 -5.05 -7.43 -6.48
N ALA A 175 -4.88 -6.12 -6.28
CA ALA A 175 -5.45 -5.43 -5.11
C ALA A 175 -6.98 -5.47 -5.11
N TYR A 176 -7.61 -5.18 -6.26
CA TYR A 176 -9.06 -5.28 -6.44
C TYR A 176 -9.59 -6.67 -6.10
N LEU A 177 -9.01 -7.72 -6.70
CA LEU A 177 -9.41 -9.12 -6.46
C LEU A 177 -9.22 -9.50 -5.00
N SER A 178 -8.12 -9.09 -4.37
CA SER A 178 -7.89 -9.36 -2.95
C SER A 178 -9.02 -8.82 -2.08
N ARG A 179 -9.43 -7.57 -2.31
CA ARG A 179 -10.54 -6.94 -1.59
C ARG A 179 -11.88 -7.60 -1.91
N ARG A 180 -12.15 -7.87 -3.18
CA ARG A 180 -13.39 -8.55 -3.62
C ARG A 180 -13.53 -9.91 -2.96
N ARG A 181 -12.47 -10.74 -2.97
CA ARG A 181 -12.48 -12.05 -2.31
C ARG A 181 -12.69 -11.92 -0.81
N MET A 182 -12.10 -10.92 -0.14
CA MET A 182 -12.41 -10.65 1.27
C MET A 182 -13.89 -10.32 1.49
N GLN A 183 -14.51 -9.52 0.62
CA GLN A 183 -15.93 -9.18 0.73
C GLN A 183 -16.80 -10.43 0.58
N GLU A 184 -16.58 -11.21 -0.48
CA GLU A 184 -17.34 -12.43 -0.76
C GLU A 184 -17.17 -13.48 0.36
N LEU A 185 -15.96 -13.63 0.90
CA LEU A 185 -15.69 -14.49 2.06
C LEU A 185 -16.41 -14.00 3.31
N SER A 186 -16.32 -12.69 3.60
CA SER A 186 -17.00 -12.05 4.74
C SER A 186 -18.50 -12.31 4.68
N GLU A 187 -19.15 -12.03 3.55
CA GLU A 187 -20.58 -12.23 3.34
C GLU A 187 -21.00 -13.69 3.54
N LYS A 188 -20.26 -14.65 2.99
CA LYS A 188 -20.60 -16.09 3.06
C LYS A 188 -20.28 -16.76 4.39
N LEU A 189 -19.37 -16.19 5.19
CA LEU A 189 -18.95 -16.72 6.48
C LEU A 189 -19.60 -16.00 7.67
N THR A 190 -20.17 -14.83 7.46
CA THR A 190 -20.94 -14.11 8.48
C THR A 190 -22.19 -14.92 8.83
N ASP A 191 -22.34 -15.28 10.10
CA ASP A 191 -23.58 -15.86 10.63
C ASP A 191 -24.47 -14.72 11.12
N PRO A 192 -25.61 -14.43 10.45
CA PRO A 192 -26.49 -13.33 10.80
C PRO A 192 -27.20 -13.52 12.14
N ALA A 193 -27.21 -14.74 12.69
CA ALA A 193 -27.79 -15.01 14.02
C ALA A 193 -26.88 -14.55 15.17
N LEU A 194 -25.65 -14.15 14.86
CA LEU A 194 -24.69 -13.68 15.86
C LEU A 194 -24.69 -12.18 15.90
N GLN A 195 -24.75 -11.63 17.12
CA GLN A 195 -24.61 -10.20 17.36
C GLN A 195 -23.16 -9.71 17.17
N ASP A 196 -22.30 -10.47 16.48
CA ASP A 196 -20.84 -10.38 16.52
C ASP A 196 -20.23 -9.53 15.38
N GLY A 197 -21.06 -9.00 14.48
CA GLY A 197 -20.60 -8.27 13.29
C GLY A 197 -20.14 -9.19 12.15
N PRO A 198 -19.71 -8.63 11.01
CA PRO A 198 -19.30 -9.42 9.85
C PRO A 198 -18.03 -10.24 10.13
N TYR A 199 -17.98 -11.44 9.58
CA TYR A 199 -16.79 -12.29 9.60
C TYR A 199 -15.63 -11.57 8.91
N VAL A 200 -14.48 -11.48 9.55
CA VAL A 200 -13.29 -10.84 8.95
C VAL A 200 -12.33 -11.88 8.40
N PRO A 201 -12.15 -11.99 7.06
CA PRO A 201 -11.24 -12.97 6.50
C PRO A 201 -9.77 -12.63 6.74
N THR A 202 -8.96 -13.67 6.91
CA THR A 202 -7.50 -13.55 6.88
C THR A 202 -6.99 -13.52 5.45
N TYR A 203 -5.75 -13.05 5.25
CA TYR A 203 -5.05 -13.24 3.98
C TYR A 203 -4.83 -14.70 3.60
N LEU A 204 -4.86 -15.63 4.57
CA LEU A 204 -4.85 -17.06 4.26
C LEU A 204 -6.18 -17.48 3.62
N ASN A 205 -7.32 -16.96 4.10
CA ASN A 205 -8.61 -17.19 3.45
C ASN A 205 -8.63 -16.61 2.03
N VAL A 206 -8.08 -15.41 1.84
CA VAL A 206 -7.97 -14.79 0.49
C VAL A 206 -7.09 -15.65 -0.42
N LEU A 207 -5.94 -16.14 0.07
CA LEU A 207 -5.08 -17.04 -0.69
C LEU A 207 -5.80 -18.35 -1.05
N HIS A 208 -6.57 -18.92 -0.13
CA HIS A 208 -7.40 -20.09 -0.44
C HIS A 208 -8.42 -19.77 -1.53
N ALA A 209 -9.12 -18.65 -1.43
CA ALA A 209 -10.08 -18.24 -2.45
C ALA A 209 -9.42 -18.04 -3.83
N GLN A 210 -8.18 -17.55 -3.87
CA GLN A 210 -7.39 -17.44 -5.11
C GLN A 210 -6.96 -18.80 -5.67
N MET A 211 -6.63 -19.78 -4.81
CA MET A 211 -6.14 -21.10 -5.23
C MET A 211 -7.26 -22.06 -5.63
N ILE A 212 -8.39 -22.05 -4.91
CA ILE A 212 -9.44 -23.08 -5.04
C ILE A 212 -10.84 -22.50 -5.28
N GLY A 213 -10.95 -21.18 -5.42
CA GLY A 213 -12.23 -20.48 -5.52
C GLY A 213 -12.85 -20.18 -4.16
N VAL A 214 -13.74 -19.18 -4.14
CA VAL A 214 -14.37 -18.65 -2.92
C VAL A 214 -15.19 -19.71 -2.21
N ASP A 215 -16.06 -20.43 -2.93
CA ASP A 215 -16.97 -21.40 -2.31
C ASP A 215 -16.22 -22.55 -1.65
N ALA A 216 -15.13 -23.03 -2.27
CA ALA A 216 -14.29 -24.07 -1.67
C ALA A 216 -13.53 -23.53 -0.45
N ALA A 217 -13.04 -22.29 -0.49
CA ALA A 217 -12.40 -21.64 0.65
C ALA A 217 -13.36 -21.41 1.83
N VAL A 218 -14.62 -21.08 1.57
CA VAL A 218 -15.70 -20.97 2.58
C VAL A 218 -15.93 -22.33 3.24
N GLU A 219 -16.03 -23.40 2.45
CA GLU A 219 -16.22 -24.75 2.98
C GLU A 219 -15.03 -25.21 3.84
N VAL A 220 -13.79 -24.96 3.37
CA VAL A 220 -12.57 -25.17 4.16
C VAL A 220 -12.69 -24.48 5.52
N GLN A 221 -13.04 -23.18 5.53
CA GLN A 221 -13.12 -22.41 6.77
C GLN A 221 -14.23 -22.92 7.70
N LYS A 222 -15.38 -23.33 7.16
CA LYS A 222 -16.49 -23.92 7.95
C LYS A 222 -16.07 -25.21 8.63
N LEU A 223 -15.45 -26.14 7.89
CA LEU A 223 -14.96 -27.41 8.43
C LEU A 223 -13.91 -27.21 9.52
N LEU A 224 -12.95 -26.30 9.31
CA LEU A 224 -11.94 -25.95 10.32
C LEU A 224 -12.56 -25.40 11.59
N THR A 225 -13.56 -24.54 11.44
CA THR A 225 -14.26 -23.91 12.56
C THR A 225 -15.08 -24.96 13.33
N ALA A 226 -15.72 -25.89 12.64
CA ALA A 226 -16.45 -27.04 13.21
C ALA A 226 -15.54 -28.13 13.79
N LYS A 227 -14.22 -28.03 13.64
CA LYS A 227 -13.22 -29.06 14.01
C LYS A 227 -13.35 -30.36 13.21
N GLU A 228 -13.77 -30.26 11.96
CA GLU A 228 -13.92 -31.36 10.99
C GLU A 228 -12.77 -31.38 9.96
N GLY A 229 -11.57 -30.98 10.40
CA GLY A 229 -10.40 -30.79 9.55
C GLY A 229 -9.82 -32.07 8.93
N ALA A 230 -10.26 -33.25 9.38
CA ALA A 230 -9.92 -34.55 8.81
C ALA A 230 -10.61 -34.80 7.45
N THR A 231 -11.63 -34.01 7.09
CA THR A 231 -12.28 -34.05 5.78
C THR A 231 -11.25 -33.81 4.67
N THR A 232 -11.36 -34.52 3.56
CA THR A 232 -10.40 -34.47 2.45
C THR A 232 -10.76 -33.40 1.42
N MET A 233 -9.76 -32.82 0.77
CA MET A 233 -9.92 -31.71 -0.17
C MET A 233 -10.70 -32.08 -1.43
N ASP A 234 -10.66 -33.34 -1.88
CA ASP A 234 -11.49 -33.83 -2.98
C ASP A 234 -12.99 -33.72 -2.67
N LYS A 235 -13.40 -34.03 -1.42
CA LYS A 235 -14.80 -33.87 -0.97
C LYS A 235 -15.21 -32.41 -0.92
N VAL A 236 -14.31 -31.54 -0.46
CA VAL A 236 -14.54 -30.09 -0.45
C VAL A 236 -14.74 -29.56 -1.88
N LEU A 237 -13.85 -29.94 -2.79
CA LEU A 237 -13.91 -29.52 -4.19
C LEU A 237 -15.13 -30.10 -4.92
N ALA A 238 -15.49 -31.36 -4.67
CA ALA A 238 -16.69 -31.98 -5.21
C ALA A 238 -17.97 -31.22 -4.82
N LYS A 239 -18.02 -30.70 -3.59
CA LYS A 239 -19.15 -29.90 -3.09
C LYS A 239 -19.17 -28.48 -3.67
N ALA A 240 -18.01 -27.84 -3.77
CA ALA A 240 -17.92 -26.42 -4.10
C ALA A 240 -17.70 -26.10 -5.59
N VAL A 241 -17.19 -27.05 -6.36
CA VAL A 241 -16.88 -26.88 -7.79
C VAL A 241 -17.58 -28.00 -8.55
N PRO A 242 -18.84 -27.84 -9.00
CA PRO A 242 -19.63 -28.93 -9.57
C PRO A 242 -19.08 -29.52 -10.87
N ASP A 243 -18.35 -28.73 -11.66
CA ASP A 243 -17.74 -29.19 -12.92
C ASP A 243 -16.51 -30.07 -12.68
N GLN A 244 -16.50 -31.29 -13.23
CA GLN A 244 -15.43 -32.27 -13.01
C GLN A 244 -14.12 -31.83 -13.67
N ALA A 245 -14.16 -31.27 -14.89
CA ALA A 245 -12.96 -30.85 -15.59
C ALA A 245 -12.24 -29.71 -14.85
N ALA A 246 -13.00 -28.75 -14.32
CA ALA A 246 -12.48 -27.68 -13.47
C ALA A 246 -11.86 -28.23 -12.18
N ARG A 247 -12.47 -29.23 -11.53
CA ARG A 247 -11.88 -29.90 -10.36
C ARG A 247 -10.55 -30.57 -10.69
N ASP A 248 -10.49 -31.32 -11.78
CA ASP A 248 -9.27 -32.04 -12.19
C ASP A 248 -8.14 -31.05 -12.54
N ALA A 249 -8.48 -29.94 -13.22
CA ALA A 249 -7.54 -28.87 -13.51
C ALA A 249 -6.99 -28.21 -12.24
N LEU A 250 -7.86 -27.92 -11.24
CA LEU A 250 -7.45 -27.39 -9.94
C LEU A 250 -6.54 -28.36 -9.18
N MET A 251 -6.91 -29.64 -9.13
CA MET A 251 -6.14 -30.70 -8.48
C MET A 251 -4.75 -30.84 -9.10
N LYS A 252 -4.66 -30.82 -10.43
CA LYS A 252 -3.39 -30.86 -11.17
C LYS A 252 -2.53 -29.63 -10.87
N ARG A 253 -3.11 -28.43 -10.93
CA ARG A 253 -2.41 -27.16 -10.74
C ARG A 253 -1.87 -26.98 -9.32
N HIS A 254 -2.64 -27.39 -8.32
CA HIS A 254 -2.32 -27.21 -6.91
C HIS A 254 -2.00 -28.53 -6.20
N GLN A 255 -1.57 -29.55 -6.94
CA GLN A 255 -1.31 -30.91 -6.44
C GLN A 255 -0.45 -30.92 -5.17
N LYS A 256 0.60 -30.09 -5.12
CA LYS A 256 1.49 -29.96 -3.96
C LYS A 256 0.76 -29.64 -2.64
N PHE A 257 -0.36 -28.93 -2.73
CA PHE A 257 -1.18 -28.50 -1.60
C PHE A 257 -2.42 -29.37 -1.41
N LEU A 258 -3.00 -29.87 -2.51
CA LEU A 258 -4.26 -30.62 -2.51
C LEU A 258 -4.08 -32.14 -2.40
N ALA A 259 -2.86 -32.65 -2.52
CA ALA A 259 -2.54 -34.07 -2.38
C ALA A 259 -1.40 -34.34 -1.38
N ASP A 260 -1.30 -35.59 -0.94
CA ASP A 260 -0.16 -36.19 -0.29
C ASP A 260 0.19 -37.51 -1.01
N GLY A 261 1.17 -37.46 -1.90
CA GLY A 261 1.40 -38.53 -2.87
C GLY A 261 0.16 -38.73 -3.76
N ALA A 262 -0.37 -39.96 -3.77
CA ALA A 262 -1.57 -40.32 -4.53
C ALA A 262 -2.89 -40.02 -3.79
N GLN A 263 -2.84 -39.67 -2.51
CA GLN A 263 -4.04 -39.48 -1.70
C GLN A 263 -4.45 -38.00 -1.63
N PRO A 264 -5.75 -37.68 -1.60
CA PRO A 264 -6.21 -36.32 -1.33
C PRO A 264 -5.72 -35.82 0.03
N GLN A 265 -5.31 -34.56 0.10
CA GLN A 265 -4.90 -33.92 1.35
C GLN A 265 -6.12 -33.67 2.25
N THR A 266 -5.93 -33.66 3.57
CA THR A 266 -6.98 -33.22 4.51
C THR A 266 -7.11 -31.70 4.52
N VAL A 267 -8.25 -31.18 4.95
CA VAL A 267 -8.49 -29.73 5.13
C VAL A 267 -7.46 -29.13 6.10
N GLU A 268 -7.16 -29.82 7.21
CA GLU A 268 -6.11 -29.41 8.14
C GLU A 268 -4.72 -29.41 7.50
N GLY A 269 -4.39 -30.43 6.72
CA GLY A 269 -3.11 -30.53 6.02
C GLY A 269 -2.94 -29.45 4.95
N PHE A 270 -3.99 -29.18 4.17
CA PHE A 270 -4.03 -28.10 3.18
C PHE A 270 -3.81 -26.75 3.85
N ARG A 271 -4.56 -26.46 4.92
CA ARG A 271 -4.39 -25.24 5.73
C ARG A 271 -2.98 -25.11 6.29
N ALA A 272 -2.41 -26.19 6.82
CA ALA A 272 -1.08 -26.17 7.41
C ALA A 272 0.01 -25.91 6.35
N LYS A 273 -0.07 -26.55 5.17
CA LYS A 273 0.88 -26.35 4.06
C LYS A 273 0.82 -24.91 3.53
N THR A 274 -0.39 -24.42 3.23
CA THR A 274 -0.60 -23.05 2.71
C THR A 274 -0.26 -21.97 3.74
N SER A 275 -0.58 -22.18 5.02
CA SER A 275 -0.20 -21.25 6.10
C SER A 275 1.33 -21.15 6.23
N ARG A 276 2.06 -22.27 6.20
CA ARG A 276 3.53 -22.26 6.23
C ARG A 276 4.12 -21.50 5.04
N LEU A 277 3.59 -21.74 3.84
CA LEU A 277 4.01 -21.03 2.64
C LEU A 277 3.77 -19.52 2.76
N LEU A 278 2.55 -19.11 3.08
CA LEU A 278 2.19 -17.70 3.17
C LEU A 278 3.02 -16.98 4.24
N ASN A 279 3.30 -17.63 5.38
CA ASN A 279 4.17 -17.06 6.41
C ASN A 279 5.61 -16.84 5.90
N ASP A 280 6.21 -17.82 5.21
CA ASP A 280 7.54 -17.65 4.59
C ASP A 280 7.53 -16.49 3.58
N ARG A 281 6.46 -16.34 2.79
CA ARG A 281 6.35 -15.28 1.78
C ARG A 281 6.08 -13.91 2.39
N PHE A 282 5.35 -13.80 3.49
CA PHE A 282 5.29 -12.57 4.27
C PHE A 282 6.67 -12.16 4.80
N THR A 283 7.47 -13.09 5.32
CA THR A 283 8.83 -12.77 5.79
C THR A 283 9.72 -12.27 4.64
N ARG A 284 9.63 -12.86 3.45
CA ARG A 284 10.37 -12.41 2.27
C ARG A 284 9.87 -11.06 1.74
N ALA A 285 8.55 -10.88 1.67
CA ALA A 285 7.91 -9.62 1.29
C ALA A 285 8.38 -8.47 2.18
N PHE A 286 8.40 -8.69 3.50
CA PHE A 286 8.93 -7.70 4.43
C PHE A 286 10.39 -7.34 4.14
N ARG A 287 11.27 -8.33 3.96
CA ARG A 287 12.69 -8.07 3.64
C ARG A 287 12.84 -7.25 2.35
N LEU A 288 12.01 -7.54 1.34
CA LEU A 288 11.99 -6.78 0.09
C LEU A 288 11.52 -5.35 0.31
N ILE A 289 10.41 -5.14 1.00
CA ILE A 289 9.88 -3.80 1.33
C ILE A 289 10.92 -3.00 2.14
N LYS A 290 11.53 -3.62 3.16
CA LYS A 290 12.60 -2.99 3.96
C LYS A 290 13.79 -2.57 3.13
N LYS A 291 14.20 -3.41 2.18
CA LYS A 291 15.33 -3.11 1.31
C LYS A 291 15.00 -2.04 0.28
N ARG A 292 13.77 -1.99 -0.23
CA ARG A 292 13.42 -1.20 -1.43
C ARG A 292 12.64 0.09 -1.15
N ALA A 293 11.89 0.14 -0.06
CA ALA A 293 11.09 1.27 0.37
C ALA A 293 11.17 1.45 1.91
N PRO A 294 12.38 1.60 2.48
CA PRO A 294 12.58 1.70 3.94
C PRO A 294 11.81 2.85 4.58
N GLU A 295 11.53 3.93 3.85
CA GLU A 295 10.73 5.08 4.32
C GLU A 295 9.26 4.74 4.61
N THR A 296 8.75 3.65 4.04
CA THR A 296 7.37 3.18 4.23
C THR A 296 7.25 2.25 5.43
N ILE A 297 8.39 1.84 5.99
CA ILE A 297 8.44 1.19 7.29
C ILE A 297 8.38 2.29 8.33
N PRO A 298 7.41 2.24 9.27
CA PRO A 298 7.39 3.16 10.38
C PRO A 298 8.78 3.16 11.03
N PRO A 299 9.39 4.33 11.29
CA PRO A 299 10.66 4.36 12.00
C PRO A 299 10.52 3.53 13.27
N LYS A 300 11.65 3.00 13.76
CA LYS A 300 11.75 2.49 15.13
C LYS A 300 11.50 3.69 16.05
N ALA A 301 10.24 4.12 16.17
CA ALA A 301 9.82 4.96 17.26
C ALA A 301 10.24 4.22 18.52
N ASP A 302 10.57 4.95 19.57
CA ASP A 302 10.77 4.34 20.87
C ASP A 302 9.49 3.57 21.24
N ILE A 303 9.51 2.27 20.90
CA ILE A 303 8.50 1.27 21.22
C ILE A 303 8.62 0.92 22.72
N GLY A 304 9.65 1.43 23.40
CA GLY A 304 9.66 1.63 24.85
C GLY A 304 9.04 2.98 25.14
N VAL A 305 8.02 3.11 25.97
CA VAL A 305 7.87 2.49 27.28
C VAL A 305 6.45 1.97 27.43
N MET A 306 6.36 0.66 27.61
CA MET A 306 5.19 -0.01 28.14
C MET A 306 4.90 0.55 29.52
N GLY A 307 3.66 0.95 29.81
CA GLY A 307 3.43 1.48 31.14
C GLY A 307 2.03 1.41 31.70
N SER A 308 0.99 1.08 30.92
CA SER A 308 -0.35 1.19 31.49
C SER A 308 -1.31 0.09 31.06
N TRP A 309 -1.58 -0.12 29.77
CA TRP A 309 -2.57 -1.14 29.38
C TRP A 309 -2.01 -2.57 29.34
N LEU A 310 -0.76 -2.79 28.90
CA LEU A 310 -0.17 -4.13 29.01
C LEU A 310 0.08 -4.47 30.48
N GLU A 311 0.50 -3.49 31.30
CA GLU A 311 0.65 -3.69 32.75
C GLU A 311 -0.68 -4.02 33.41
N ALA A 312 -1.78 -3.36 33.03
CA ALA A 312 -3.12 -3.74 33.47
C ALA A 312 -3.45 -5.19 33.07
N ALA A 313 -3.14 -5.60 31.83
CA ALA A 313 -3.35 -6.97 31.39
C ALA A 313 -2.47 -7.98 32.15
N GLU A 314 -1.23 -7.64 32.48
CA GLU A 314 -0.29 -8.48 33.23
C GLU A 314 -0.68 -8.57 34.72
N LYS A 315 -1.24 -7.51 35.29
CA LYS A 315 -1.85 -7.52 36.62
C LYS A 315 -3.05 -8.47 36.64
N GLU A 316 -3.92 -8.36 35.65
CA GLU A 316 -5.05 -9.27 35.49
C GLU A 316 -4.58 -10.73 35.33
N LEU A 317 -3.53 -10.99 34.54
CA LEU A 317 -2.93 -12.33 34.44
C LEU A 317 -2.55 -12.90 35.81
N LYS A 318 -1.79 -12.13 36.60
CA LYS A 318 -1.35 -12.54 37.95
C LYS A 318 -2.53 -12.79 38.88
N GLU A 319 -3.57 -11.96 38.83
CA GLU A 319 -4.77 -12.13 39.66
C GLU A 319 -5.57 -13.38 39.27
N TRP A 320 -5.72 -13.67 37.97
CA TRP A 320 -6.36 -14.92 37.52
C TRP A 320 -5.56 -16.16 37.88
N GLU A 321 -4.23 -16.10 37.81
CA GLU A 321 -3.33 -17.20 38.18
C GLU A 321 -3.35 -17.47 39.68
N ALA A 322 -3.22 -16.41 40.51
CA ALA A 322 -3.25 -16.52 41.97
C ALA A 322 -4.61 -17.02 42.49
N GLY A 323 -5.71 -16.58 41.87
CA GLY A 323 -7.06 -16.99 42.25
C GLY A 323 -7.50 -18.33 41.67
N GLY A 324 -6.76 -18.90 40.71
CA GLY A 324 -7.17 -20.13 40.02
C GLY A 324 -8.51 -19.99 39.26
N PHE A 325 -8.87 -18.77 38.84
CA PHE A 325 -10.20 -18.49 38.30
C PHE A 325 -10.42 -19.09 36.91
N THR A 326 -11.68 -19.46 36.64
CA THR A 326 -12.19 -19.66 35.28
C THR A 326 -13.46 -18.83 35.13
N HIS A 327 -13.88 -18.51 33.91
CA HIS A 327 -15.15 -17.78 33.71
C HIS A 327 -16.41 -18.53 34.20
N ASN A 328 -16.26 -19.79 34.64
CA ASN A 328 -17.31 -20.61 35.23
C ASN A 328 -17.35 -20.51 36.76
N SER A 329 -16.25 -20.07 37.39
CA SER A 329 -16.21 -19.77 38.83
C SER A 329 -16.99 -18.50 39.15
N GLU A 330 -17.58 -18.40 40.34
CA GLU A 330 -18.37 -17.23 40.74
C GLU A 330 -17.56 -15.94 40.71
N GLU A 331 -16.32 -15.98 41.22
CA GLU A 331 -15.37 -14.86 41.19
C GLU A 331 -14.98 -14.51 39.75
N GLY A 332 -14.72 -15.52 38.92
CA GLY A 332 -14.42 -15.33 37.50
C GLY A 332 -15.57 -14.71 36.71
N LYS A 333 -16.81 -15.12 36.95
CA LYS A 333 -18.01 -14.51 36.34
C LYS A 333 -18.12 -13.04 36.72
N LYS A 334 -17.99 -12.70 38.01
CA LYS A 334 -18.02 -11.32 38.50
C LYS A 334 -16.95 -10.46 37.83
N ARG A 335 -15.73 -10.98 37.70
CA ARG A 335 -14.61 -10.32 37.00
C ARG A 335 -14.91 -10.10 35.52
N VAL A 336 -15.43 -11.11 34.83
CA VAL A 336 -15.80 -10.98 33.41
C VAL A 336 -16.87 -9.90 33.21
N LEU A 337 -17.93 -9.90 34.02
CA LEU A 337 -18.98 -8.88 33.95
C LEU A 337 -18.43 -7.47 34.25
N GLN A 338 -17.43 -7.35 35.11
CA GLN A 338 -16.75 -6.09 35.38
C GLN A 338 -15.99 -5.56 34.15
N TYR A 339 -15.46 -6.43 33.27
CA TYR A 339 -14.80 -5.98 32.04
C TYR A 339 -15.77 -5.36 31.04
N PHE A 340 -17.00 -5.85 30.96
CA PHE A 340 -18.01 -5.30 30.03
C PHE A 340 -18.38 -3.85 30.34
N LYS A 341 -18.21 -3.39 31.59
CA LYS A 341 -18.40 -1.97 31.98
C LYS A 341 -17.45 -1.01 31.27
N ALA A 342 -16.37 -1.50 30.67
CA ALA A 342 -15.48 -0.69 29.82
C ALA A 342 -15.95 -0.61 28.36
N THR A 343 -17.06 -1.25 28.00
CA THR A 343 -17.64 -1.28 26.66
C THR A 343 -19.01 -0.61 26.65
N ASP A 344 -19.59 -0.46 25.47
CA ASP A 344 -20.96 0.01 25.24
C ASP A 344 -22.02 -1.10 25.35
N LEU A 345 -21.63 -2.32 25.73
CA LEU A 345 -22.53 -3.46 25.91
C LEU A 345 -22.77 -3.75 27.40
N GLU A 346 -23.99 -3.51 27.85
CA GLU A 346 -24.45 -3.95 29.18
C GLU A 346 -24.97 -5.39 29.12
N THR A 347 -24.47 -6.25 30.00
CA THR A 347 -24.92 -7.64 30.08
C THR A 347 -24.71 -8.22 31.48
N ASP A 348 -25.59 -9.15 31.85
CA ASP A 348 -25.50 -10.01 33.04
C ASP A 348 -25.04 -11.44 32.69
N LYS A 349 -24.81 -11.72 31.40
CA LYS A 349 -24.38 -13.03 30.89
C LYS A 349 -22.89 -13.04 30.56
N VAL A 350 -22.24 -14.18 30.78
CA VAL A 350 -20.86 -14.41 30.32
C VAL A 350 -20.86 -14.68 28.82
N LEU A 351 -20.77 -13.60 28.03
CA LEU A 351 -20.58 -13.64 26.57
C LEU A 351 -19.10 -13.85 26.22
N SER A 352 -18.78 -13.90 24.92
CA SER A 352 -17.38 -13.78 24.47
C SER A 352 -16.78 -12.46 24.95
N TRP A 353 -15.71 -12.54 25.75
CA TRP A 353 -15.24 -11.40 26.55
C TRP A 353 -13.80 -10.96 26.25
N CYS A 354 -13.18 -11.45 25.17
CA CYS A 354 -11.82 -11.05 24.79
C CYS A 354 -11.72 -9.55 24.46
N GLY A 355 -12.72 -8.99 23.75
CA GLY A 355 -12.80 -7.55 23.47
C GLY A 355 -13.06 -6.71 24.72
N ALA A 356 -13.99 -7.15 25.58
CA ALA A 356 -14.25 -6.50 26.87
C ALA A 356 -13.00 -6.46 27.76
N PHE A 357 -12.21 -7.52 27.79
CA PHE A 357 -10.92 -7.55 28.50
C PHE A 357 -9.94 -6.49 27.98
N VAL A 358 -9.80 -6.37 26.65
CA VAL A 358 -8.95 -5.34 26.03
C VAL A 358 -9.44 -3.94 26.37
N ALA A 359 -10.75 -3.68 26.25
CA ALA A 359 -11.37 -2.41 26.63
C ALA A 359 -11.11 -2.08 28.11
N HIS A 360 -11.25 -3.06 29.01
CA HIS A 360 -10.96 -2.90 30.42
C HIS A 360 -9.51 -2.49 30.66
N CYS A 361 -8.55 -3.16 30.01
CA CYS A 361 -7.13 -2.82 30.15
C CYS A 361 -6.83 -1.41 29.63
N LEU A 362 -7.43 -0.98 28.51
CA LEU A 362 -7.32 0.39 28.01
C LEU A 362 -7.98 1.42 28.94
N LYS A 363 -9.13 1.08 29.55
CA LYS A 363 -9.82 1.96 30.50
C LYS A 363 -8.99 2.14 31.78
N THR A 364 -8.43 1.06 32.30
CA THR A 364 -7.53 1.06 33.47
C THR A 364 -6.25 1.83 33.20
N ALA A 365 -5.77 1.82 31.95
CA ALA A 365 -4.58 2.53 31.55
C ALA A 365 -4.70 4.07 31.55
N GLY A 366 -5.92 4.61 31.57
CA GLY A 366 -6.15 6.06 31.51
C GLY A 366 -5.95 6.65 30.12
N ASP A 367 -6.03 7.98 30.00
CA ASP A 367 -5.93 8.67 28.72
C ASP A 367 -4.49 8.73 28.19
N PRO A 368 -4.29 8.64 26.86
CA PRO A 368 -5.33 8.63 25.81
C PRO A 368 -5.87 7.23 25.45
N ALA A 369 -5.46 6.16 26.14
CA ALA A 369 -5.92 4.81 25.85
C ALA A 369 -7.41 4.63 26.17
N ALA A 370 -7.87 5.17 27.30
CA ALA A 370 -9.26 5.09 27.74
C ALA A 370 -10.23 5.77 26.77
N THR A 371 -9.87 6.93 26.22
CA THR A 371 -10.64 7.65 25.19
C THR A 371 -10.56 7.03 23.81
N SER A 372 -9.61 6.13 23.56
CA SER A 372 -9.48 5.41 22.28
C SER A 372 -10.42 4.21 22.13
N ILE A 373 -11.17 3.84 23.17
CA ILE A 373 -12.07 2.68 23.15
C ILE A 373 -13.15 2.92 22.10
N ILE A 374 -13.19 2.03 21.11
CA ILE A 374 -14.12 2.08 19.99
C ILE A 374 -15.56 1.76 20.43
N LYS A 375 -16.54 2.31 19.71
CA LYS A 375 -17.91 1.79 19.76
C LYS A 375 -17.87 0.33 19.34
N GLY A 376 -18.60 -0.53 20.01
CA GLY A 376 -18.54 -1.94 19.68
C GLY A 376 -17.31 -2.65 20.26
N ALA A 377 -16.76 -2.23 21.40
CA ALA A 377 -15.50 -2.79 21.91
C ALA A 377 -15.58 -4.22 22.49
N SER A 378 -16.76 -4.71 22.88
CA SER A 378 -16.90 -6.10 23.35
C SER A 378 -16.62 -7.13 22.25
N TRP A 379 -16.73 -6.72 20.98
CA TRP A 379 -16.61 -7.56 19.79
C TRP A 379 -15.19 -7.54 19.23
N ALA A 380 -14.60 -8.73 19.01
CA ALA A 380 -13.22 -8.84 18.55
C ALA A 380 -13.01 -8.15 17.18
N ALA A 381 -13.90 -8.36 16.22
CA ALA A 381 -13.77 -7.84 14.86
C ALA A 381 -13.63 -6.30 14.80
N ASN A 382 -14.31 -5.58 15.71
CA ASN A 382 -14.32 -4.12 15.72
C ASN A 382 -12.93 -3.53 16.04
N TRP A 383 -12.10 -4.26 16.79
CA TRP A 383 -10.72 -3.86 17.07
C TRP A 383 -9.84 -3.77 15.83
N LYS A 384 -10.31 -4.27 14.68
CA LYS A 384 -9.65 -4.03 13.40
C LYS A 384 -9.56 -2.54 13.08
N GLY A 385 -10.52 -1.71 13.45
CA GLY A 385 -10.47 -0.27 13.16
C GLY A 385 -9.70 0.57 14.20
N TRP A 386 -9.23 -0.06 15.27
CA TRP A 386 -8.66 0.66 16.42
C TRP A 386 -7.23 1.16 16.15
N GLY A 387 -6.86 2.27 16.81
CA GLY A 387 -5.52 2.85 16.77
C GLY A 387 -5.32 3.84 15.61
N ASP A 388 -4.31 4.70 15.74
CA ASP A 388 -3.90 5.65 14.70
C ASP A 388 -2.81 5.08 13.78
N THR A 389 -2.28 3.92 14.16
CA THR A 389 -1.14 3.29 13.51
C THR A 389 -1.48 1.83 13.20
N LYS A 390 -1.61 1.54 11.91
CA LYS A 390 -1.58 0.15 11.43
C LYS A 390 -0.14 -0.34 11.52
N LEU A 391 0.08 -1.38 12.32
CA LEU A 391 1.34 -2.10 12.27
C LEU A 391 1.19 -3.19 11.23
N PHE A 392 2.10 -3.15 10.27
CA PHE A 392 2.13 -4.14 9.22
C PHE A 392 2.31 -5.54 9.83
N LEU A 393 1.76 -6.56 9.17
CA LEU A 393 2.00 -7.97 9.52
C LEU A 393 3.50 -8.36 9.44
N ARG A 394 4.35 -7.46 8.92
CA ARG A 394 5.82 -7.49 8.88
C ARG A 394 6.45 -7.89 10.22
N THR A 395 6.85 -9.17 10.35
CA THR A 395 7.87 -9.55 11.35
C THR A 395 8.97 -10.33 10.65
N GLY A 396 10.13 -9.70 10.48
CA GLY A 396 11.41 -10.38 10.41
C GLY A 396 12.13 -10.13 11.73
N ASP A 397 12.70 -11.17 12.33
CA ASP A 397 13.47 -11.21 13.59
C ASP A 397 13.05 -10.21 14.70
N ALA A 398 12.34 -10.75 15.69
CA ALA A 398 11.75 -10.07 16.84
C ALA A 398 12.73 -9.33 17.79
N ALA A 399 13.99 -9.12 17.41
CA ALA A 399 14.96 -8.38 18.21
C ALA A 399 15.30 -7.00 17.64
N ALA A 400 15.02 -6.70 16.37
CA ALA A 400 15.47 -5.44 15.75
C ALA A 400 14.36 -4.55 15.17
N ASP A 401 13.24 -5.13 14.68
CA ASP A 401 12.20 -4.43 13.90
C ASP A 401 10.74 -4.80 14.31
N GLY A 402 10.51 -5.18 15.57
CA GLY A 402 9.33 -5.95 16.00
C GLY A 402 8.02 -5.20 16.25
N ILE A 403 6.91 -5.95 16.23
CA ILE A 403 5.60 -5.53 16.76
C ILE A 403 5.81 -5.07 18.22
N PRO A 404 5.33 -3.88 18.61
CA PRO A 404 5.31 -3.43 19.99
C PRO A 404 4.64 -4.45 20.89
N LYS A 405 5.29 -4.79 22.00
CA LYS A 405 4.56 -5.43 23.11
C LYS A 405 3.35 -4.56 23.45
N GLY A 406 2.24 -5.18 23.83
CA GLY A 406 0.99 -4.48 24.07
C GLY A 406 0.23 -4.04 22.83
N ALA A 407 0.74 -4.30 21.61
CA ALA A 407 -0.04 -4.04 20.40
C ALA A 407 -1.31 -4.89 20.40
N ILE A 408 -2.42 -4.33 19.97
CA ILE A 408 -3.67 -5.07 19.86
C ILE A 408 -3.60 -5.95 18.62
N VAL A 409 -3.71 -7.25 18.82
CA VAL A 409 -3.66 -8.25 17.78
C VAL A 409 -5.02 -8.89 17.63
N LEU A 410 -5.55 -8.85 16.41
CA LEU A 410 -6.78 -9.51 16.03
C LEU A 410 -6.46 -10.81 15.28
N LEU A 411 -7.16 -11.87 15.64
CA LEU A 411 -7.11 -13.18 15.00
C LEU A 411 -8.46 -13.55 14.38
N GLU A 412 -8.41 -14.48 13.42
CA GLU A 412 -9.58 -15.17 12.88
C GLU A 412 -10.42 -15.82 13.99
N PRO A 413 -11.72 -16.07 13.75
CA PRO A 413 -12.56 -16.85 14.65
C PRO A 413 -11.92 -18.21 14.98
N LEU A 414 -11.75 -18.47 16.28
CA LEU A 414 -11.11 -19.69 16.78
C LEU A 414 -12.11 -20.80 17.13
N VAL A 415 -13.39 -20.47 17.16
CA VAL A 415 -14.51 -21.35 17.47
C VAL A 415 -15.69 -20.99 16.58
N PRO A 416 -16.67 -21.90 16.38
CA PRO A 416 -17.91 -21.56 15.72
C PRO A 416 -18.56 -20.39 16.40
N LYS A 417 -19.24 -19.58 15.59
CA LYS A 417 -20.07 -18.49 16.07
C LYS A 417 -19.33 -17.37 16.82
N ALA A 418 -18.09 -17.08 16.41
CA ALA A 418 -17.32 -15.96 16.94
C ALA A 418 -16.93 -14.98 15.83
N SER A 419 -16.86 -13.69 16.17
CA SER A 419 -16.34 -12.60 15.33
C SER A 419 -14.82 -12.63 15.12
N GLY A 420 -14.09 -13.25 16.03
CA GLY A 420 -12.63 -13.27 16.03
C GLY A 420 -12.09 -13.53 17.43
N HIS A 421 -10.79 -13.28 17.60
CA HIS A 421 -10.17 -13.24 18.93
C HIS A 421 -9.20 -12.06 19.01
N VAL A 422 -9.21 -11.32 20.12
CA VAL A 422 -8.34 -10.15 20.31
C VAL A 422 -7.52 -10.28 21.59
N GLY A 423 -6.28 -9.82 21.55
CA GLY A 423 -5.39 -9.78 22.71
C GLY A 423 -4.17 -8.91 22.47
N PHE A 424 -3.34 -8.75 23.48
CA PHE A 424 -2.13 -7.96 23.43
C PHE A 424 -0.94 -8.80 22.98
N PHE A 425 -0.16 -8.31 22.01
CA PHE A 425 1.10 -8.91 21.62
C PHE A 425 2.05 -8.95 22.82
N HIS A 426 2.58 -10.12 23.15
CA HIS A 426 3.53 -10.29 24.25
C HIS A 426 4.93 -10.68 23.74
N SER A 427 5.01 -11.63 22.81
CA SER A 427 6.30 -12.06 22.23
C SER A 427 6.14 -12.83 20.92
N LEU A 428 7.26 -13.04 20.20
CA LEU A 428 7.34 -13.95 19.07
C LEU A 428 8.21 -15.15 19.45
N LYS A 429 7.72 -16.37 19.16
CA LYS A 429 8.50 -17.60 19.32
C LYS A 429 9.40 -17.86 18.12
N LYS A 430 10.46 -18.66 18.31
CA LYS A 430 11.39 -19.08 17.25
C LYS A 430 10.71 -19.78 16.06
N ASP A 431 9.55 -20.43 16.29
CA ASP A 431 8.74 -21.07 15.26
C ASP A 431 7.76 -20.11 14.55
N ASN A 432 7.99 -18.80 14.67
CA ASN A 432 7.14 -17.73 14.14
C ASN A 432 5.71 -17.74 14.69
N LYS A 433 5.43 -18.39 15.83
CA LYS A 433 4.15 -18.19 16.52
C LYS A 433 4.18 -16.91 17.34
N ILE A 434 3.10 -16.16 17.29
CA ILE A 434 2.90 -14.98 18.15
C ILE A 434 2.33 -15.44 19.49
N VAL A 435 2.79 -14.85 20.59
CA VAL A 435 2.24 -15.07 21.92
C VAL A 435 1.38 -13.86 22.27
N LEU A 436 0.12 -14.11 22.60
CA LEU A 436 -0.82 -13.08 23.02
C LEU A 436 -1.19 -13.25 24.49
N LEU A 437 -1.21 -12.13 25.21
CA LEU A 437 -1.88 -11.99 26.49
C LEU A 437 -3.33 -11.55 26.24
N GLY A 438 -4.30 -12.36 26.61
CA GLY A 438 -5.70 -12.06 26.33
C GLY A 438 -6.68 -12.78 27.24
N GLY A 439 -7.89 -12.22 27.31
CA GLY A 439 -9.05 -12.79 27.97
C GLY A 439 -9.74 -13.86 27.13
N ASN A 440 -10.59 -14.65 27.77
CA ASN A 440 -11.33 -15.77 27.17
C ASN A 440 -10.48 -16.85 26.49
N GLN A 441 -9.16 -16.88 26.76
CA GLN A 441 -8.25 -17.88 26.23
C GLN A 441 -8.31 -19.10 27.12
N SER A 442 -8.97 -20.16 26.64
CA SER A 442 -9.30 -21.33 27.47
C SER A 442 -10.10 -20.94 28.72
N ARG A 443 -11.08 -20.04 28.56
CA ARG A 443 -12.00 -19.59 29.64
C ARG A 443 -11.33 -18.77 30.75
N LYS A 444 -10.16 -18.20 30.51
CA LYS A 444 -9.41 -17.37 31.47
C LYS A 444 -8.57 -16.28 30.79
N VAL A 445 -7.98 -15.39 31.59
CA VAL A 445 -6.84 -14.56 31.15
C VAL A 445 -5.59 -15.44 31.19
N CYS A 446 -4.88 -15.56 30.07
CA CYS A 446 -3.60 -16.28 30.02
C CYS A 446 -2.72 -15.83 28.85
N LEU A 447 -1.51 -16.36 28.76
CA LEU A 447 -0.65 -16.28 27.59
C LEU A 447 -0.90 -17.49 26.66
N ARG A 448 -1.09 -17.25 25.36
CA ARG A 448 -1.26 -18.33 24.38
C ARG A 448 -0.54 -18.04 23.06
N ALA A 449 0.06 -19.09 22.50
CA ALA A 449 0.75 -19.02 21.22
C ALA A 449 -0.19 -19.34 20.05
N PHE A 450 -0.18 -18.51 19.02
CA PHE A 450 -1.00 -18.64 17.82
C PHE A 450 -0.14 -18.66 16.55
N PRO A 451 -0.51 -19.46 15.53
CA PRO A 451 0.12 -19.37 14.22
C PRO A 451 -0.11 -18.00 13.58
N ARG A 452 0.90 -17.43 12.93
CA ARG A 452 0.78 -16.16 12.20
C ARG A 452 -0.29 -16.16 11.10
N GLY A 453 -0.54 -17.32 10.49
CA GLY A 453 -1.62 -17.45 9.50
C GLY A 453 -3.02 -17.17 10.05
N LYS A 454 -3.19 -17.08 11.38
CA LYS A 454 -4.43 -16.67 12.03
C LYS A 454 -4.58 -15.16 12.19
N LEU A 455 -3.53 -14.38 11.93
CA LEU A 455 -3.54 -12.93 12.09
C LEU A 455 -4.49 -12.28 11.09
N VAL A 456 -5.34 -11.41 11.61
CA VAL A 456 -6.22 -10.52 10.84
C VAL A 456 -5.64 -9.12 10.79
N ALA A 457 -5.24 -8.57 11.95
CA ALA A 457 -4.71 -7.21 12.04
C ALA A 457 -3.81 -7.05 13.27
N ILE A 458 -2.89 -6.09 13.20
CA ILE A 458 -2.09 -5.62 14.34
C ILE A 458 -2.23 -4.10 14.40
N ARG A 459 -2.64 -3.60 15.55
CA ARG A 459 -2.99 -2.19 15.75
C ARG A 459 -2.22 -1.58 16.90
N TRP A 460 -1.93 -0.30 16.74
CA TRP A 460 -1.16 0.50 17.68
C TRP A 460 -1.72 1.92 17.79
N LEU A 461 -1.54 2.51 18.95
CA LEU A 461 -1.89 3.89 19.24
C LEU A 461 -0.62 4.67 19.55
N ALA A 462 -0.05 5.31 18.53
CA ALA A 462 1.17 6.11 18.65
C ALA A 462 0.93 7.41 19.43
N ALA A 463 -0.27 8.00 19.36
CA ALA A 463 -0.65 9.17 20.15
C ALA A 463 -0.48 8.97 21.68
N ALA A 464 -0.56 7.74 22.18
CA ALA A 464 -0.36 7.42 23.60
C ALA A 464 1.08 7.52 24.09
N LEU A 465 2.06 7.65 23.19
CA LEU A 465 3.47 7.81 23.54
C LEU A 465 3.89 9.28 23.74
N LYS A 466 2.96 10.24 23.56
CA LYS A 466 3.26 11.68 23.59
C LYS A 466 3.13 12.33 24.98
N THR A 467 2.93 11.57 26.04
CA THR A 467 2.86 12.11 27.40
C THR A 467 4.26 12.13 28.02
N ASP A 468 4.73 13.34 28.32
CA ASP A 468 5.86 13.70 29.19
C ASP A 468 7.28 13.56 28.63
N ALA A 469 7.63 14.38 27.64
CA ALA A 469 8.98 14.91 27.55
C ALA A 469 9.05 16.22 28.35
N PRO A 470 9.95 16.37 29.34
CA PRO A 470 10.10 17.63 30.06
C PRO A 470 10.54 18.72 29.08
N THR A 471 9.73 19.76 28.92
CA THR A 471 10.15 20.99 28.25
C THR A 471 11.09 21.72 29.20
N ASP A 472 12.39 21.69 28.90
CA ASP A 472 13.38 22.61 29.47
C ASP A 472 13.12 24.02 28.90
N ASP A 473 12.02 24.65 29.30
CA ASP A 473 11.75 26.06 29.08
C ASP A 473 11.80 26.78 30.44
N LYS A 474 13.00 27.18 30.85
CA LYS A 474 13.13 28.32 31.77
C LYS A 474 13.08 29.60 30.96
N PRO A 475 12.21 30.57 31.30
CA PRO A 475 12.13 31.84 30.60
C PRO A 475 13.37 32.68 30.92
N VAL A 476 14.14 33.04 29.90
CA VAL A 476 15.17 34.08 30.00
C VAL A 476 14.47 35.43 30.00
N THR A 477 14.38 36.05 31.17
CA THR A 477 14.04 37.46 31.34
C THR A 477 15.22 38.32 30.87
N SER A 478 15.10 38.97 29.70
CA SER A 478 16.05 40.01 29.29
C SER A 478 15.60 41.37 29.82
N GLY A 479 16.35 41.89 30.79
CA GLY A 479 16.21 43.23 31.32
C GLY A 479 16.56 44.31 30.29
N SER A 480 15.83 45.42 30.39
CA SER A 480 16.09 46.72 29.79
C SER A 480 17.48 47.24 30.13
N THR A 481 18.25 47.69 29.14
CA THR A 481 19.20 48.80 29.32
C THR A 481 19.34 49.58 28.01
N THR A 482 19.33 50.90 28.20
CA THR A 482 19.31 52.05 27.30
C THR A 482 20.59 52.35 26.53
N GLY A 483 20.43 53.09 25.42
CA GLY A 483 21.47 53.90 24.73
C GLY A 483 21.45 53.62 23.22
N GLY A 484 21.37 54.56 22.27
CA GLY A 484 21.51 56.02 22.24
C GLY A 484 22.21 56.40 20.92
N GLY A 485 21.67 57.38 20.18
CA GLY A 485 22.28 58.01 18.98
C GLY A 485 21.57 57.64 17.66
N SER A 486 20.81 58.53 16.99
CA SER A 486 21.22 59.70 16.18
C SER A 486 22.06 59.27 14.95
N SER A 487 21.83 59.68 13.70
CA SER A 487 21.10 60.81 13.11
C SER A 487 21.12 60.68 11.56
N ALA A 488 20.25 61.48 10.91
CA ALA A 488 20.37 62.07 9.56
C ALA A 488 20.47 61.14 8.32
N GLY A 489 19.86 61.42 7.16
CA GLY A 489 19.08 62.56 6.70
C GLY A 489 19.11 62.59 5.16
N SER A 490 18.09 63.22 4.55
CA SER A 490 18.11 63.86 3.21
C SER A 490 18.12 62.93 1.98
N SER A 491 17.49 63.21 0.83
CA SER A 491 16.41 64.12 0.39
C SER A 491 16.19 63.88 -1.12
N THR A 492 14.91 63.90 -1.54
CA THR A 492 14.32 64.52 -2.77
C THR A 492 14.83 64.23 -4.20
N ALA A 493 13.90 63.77 -5.06
CA ALA A 493 13.47 64.32 -6.37
C ALA A 493 12.70 63.19 -7.12
N GLY A 494 11.48 63.29 -7.67
CA GLY A 494 10.71 64.41 -8.19
C GLY A 494 10.60 64.30 -9.72
N SER A 495 9.57 63.63 -10.27
CA SER A 495 8.88 64.04 -11.52
C SER A 495 7.65 63.18 -11.87
N SER A 496 6.49 63.83 -11.80
CA SER A 496 5.26 63.82 -12.62
C SER A 496 4.86 62.66 -13.56
N ALA A 497 3.74 62.02 -13.16
CA ALA A 497 2.46 61.78 -13.86
C ALA A 497 2.36 61.59 -15.39
N VAL A 498 1.72 60.48 -15.81
CA VAL A 498 0.41 60.36 -16.56
C VAL A 498 -0.02 58.88 -16.39
N GLY A 499 -1.12 58.52 -15.71
CA GLY A 499 -2.50 58.56 -16.18
C GLY A 499 -2.95 57.18 -16.73
N GLY A 500 -3.68 56.40 -15.92
CA GLY A 500 -4.28 55.13 -16.33
C GLY A 500 -4.89 54.36 -15.16
N ALA A 501 -6.22 54.38 -15.06
CA ALA A 501 -7.00 53.89 -13.92
C ALA A 501 -6.76 52.40 -13.63
N ALA A 502 -6.33 52.10 -12.40
CA ALA A 502 -6.27 50.76 -11.85
C ALA A 502 -7.52 50.51 -10.99
N THR A 503 -8.33 49.51 -11.37
CA THR A 503 -9.30 48.89 -10.49
C THR A 503 -8.56 47.97 -9.51
N ALA A 504 -8.73 48.25 -8.22
CA ALA A 504 -8.09 47.55 -7.12
C ALA A 504 -8.54 46.07 -7.06
N ALA A 505 -7.58 45.15 -7.19
CA ALA A 505 -7.74 43.77 -6.75
C ALA A 505 -7.28 43.67 -5.29
N SER A 506 -8.21 43.32 -4.41
CA SER A 506 -8.00 43.09 -2.98
C SER A 506 -6.92 42.02 -2.75
N SER A 507 -5.87 42.36 -2.00
CA SER A 507 -4.81 41.44 -1.58
C SER A 507 -5.20 40.80 -0.25
N THR A 508 -5.61 39.53 -0.29
CA THR A 508 -5.82 38.73 0.94
C THR A 508 -4.55 37.95 1.25
N GLY A 509 -3.83 38.36 2.30
CA GLY A 509 -2.73 37.57 2.88
C GLY A 509 -3.23 36.19 3.35
N GLY A 510 -2.33 35.20 3.36
CA GLY A 510 -2.65 33.83 3.78
C GLY A 510 -2.94 33.73 5.28
N THR A 511 -3.68 32.70 5.71
CA THR A 511 -3.92 32.46 7.14
C THR A 511 -2.66 31.91 7.82
N PRO A 512 -2.18 32.50 8.93
CA PRO A 512 -1.04 31.98 9.68
C PRO A 512 -1.26 30.54 10.15
N VAL A 513 -0.21 29.72 10.13
CA VAL A 513 -0.25 28.37 10.70
C VAL A 513 -0.03 28.48 12.20
N ALA A 514 -1.13 28.47 12.98
CA ALA A 514 -1.04 28.38 14.44
C ALA A 514 -0.22 27.15 14.85
N GLU A 515 0.75 27.34 15.77
CA GLU A 515 1.64 26.32 16.35
C GLU A 515 2.72 25.72 15.43
N ALA A 516 3.09 26.37 14.32
CA ALA A 516 4.16 25.85 13.48
C ALA A 516 5.52 25.82 14.18
N THR A 517 6.19 24.68 14.16
CA THR A 517 7.47 24.45 14.83
C THR A 517 8.66 24.83 13.95
N ASN A 518 9.85 25.01 14.55
CA ASN A 518 11.10 25.11 13.79
C ASN A 518 11.34 23.90 12.87
N ASN A 519 10.86 22.71 13.28
CA ASN A 519 10.90 21.51 12.45
C ASN A 519 9.97 21.62 11.23
N ASP A 520 8.78 22.23 11.35
CA ASP A 520 7.89 22.48 10.22
C ASP A 520 8.54 23.38 9.17
N VAL A 521 9.12 24.48 9.62
CA VAL A 521 9.80 25.45 8.73
C VAL A 521 10.99 24.79 8.03
N LEU A 522 11.85 24.09 8.77
CA LEU A 522 13.01 23.41 8.21
C LEU A 522 12.62 22.29 7.23
N THR A 523 11.56 21.53 7.55
CA THR A 523 11.07 20.46 6.68
C THR A 523 10.47 21.03 5.41
N LEU A 524 9.67 22.09 5.51
CA LEU A 524 9.12 22.79 4.36
C LEU A 524 10.23 23.32 3.46
N ALA A 525 11.24 24.00 4.03
CA ALA A 525 12.39 24.52 3.27
C ALA A 525 13.14 23.41 2.51
N ARG A 526 13.33 22.23 3.13
CA ARG A 526 13.95 21.06 2.49
C ARG A 526 13.11 20.49 1.35
N THR A 527 11.79 20.43 1.53
CA THR A 527 10.86 20.03 0.47
C THR A 527 10.90 21.00 -0.70
N LEU A 528 10.85 22.32 -0.44
CA LEU A 528 10.94 23.35 -1.47
C LEU A 528 12.27 23.26 -2.25
N TYR A 529 13.37 22.98 -1.57
CA TYR A 529 14.66 22.77 -2.22
C TYR A 529 14.69 21.50 -3.08
N GLY A 530 14.02 20.43 -2.64
CA GLY A 530 13.90 19.18 -3.38
C GLY A 530 13.08 19.33 -4.65
N GLU A 531 11.93 19.99 -4.53
CA GLU A 531 10.89 20.03 -5.57
C GLU A 531 10.99 21.26 -6.49
N ALA A 532 11.55 22.38 -6.01
CA ALA A 532 11.44 23.68 -6.67
C ALA A 532 12.69 24.57 -6.61
N ARG A 533 13.86 24.08 -6.17
CA ARG A 533 15.08 24.93 -6.09
C ARG A 533 15.48 25.62 -7.39
N GLY A 534 15.14 25.02 -8.53
CA GLY A 534 15.42 25.57 -9.86
C GLY A 534 14.28 26.41 -10.43
N GLU A 535 13.24 26.69 -9.64
CA GLU A 535 12.09 27.49 -10.05
C GLU A 535 12.21 28.97 -9.64
N PHE A 536 13.16 29.32 -8.76
CA PHE A 536 13.46 30.72 -8.47
C PHE A 536 13.79 31.46 -9.76
N ASP A 537 13.11 32.58 -9.98
CA ASP A 537 13.34 33.48 -11.11
C ASP A 537 13.06 32.85 -12.50
N ALA A 538 12.58 31.59 -12.55
CA ALA A 538 12.44 30.80 -13.79
C ALA A 538 11.44 31.39 -14.81
N ASP A 539 10.53 32.25 -14.35
CA ASP A 539 9.55 32.96 -15.18
C ASP A 539 9.52 34.47 -14.89
N GLY A 540 10.61 35.02 -14.32
CA GLY A 540 10.73 36.43 -13.97
C GLY A 540 9.90 36.88 -12.76
N ARG A 541 9.19 35.97 -12.07
CA ARG A 541 8.33 36.28 -10.91
C ARG A 541 9.00 36.06 -9.55
N GLY A 542 10.33 36.05 -9.50
CA GLY A 542 11.06 35.94 -8.23
C GLY A 542 10.81 34.62 -7.50
N ASP A 543 10.34 34.71 -6.26
CA ASP A 543 10.05 33.57 -5.38
C ASP A 543 8.69 32.91 -5.65
N VAL A 544 7.81 33.54 -6.46
CA VAL A 544 6.41 33.10 -6.68
C VAL A 544 6.28 31.63 -7.10
N PRO A 545 7.12 31.07 -8.00
CA PRO A 545 7.06 29.65 -8.34
C PRO A 545 7.34 28.70 -7.17
N VAL A 546 8.22 29.10 -6.25
CA VAL A 546 8.54 28.33 -5.04
C VAL A 546 7.47 28.52 -3.97
N GLU A 547 6.95 29.75 -3.82
CA GLU A 547 5.79 30.06 -2.97
C GLU A 547 4.55 29.24 -3.40
N ALA A 548 4.36 29.01 -4.70
CA ALA A 548 3.26 28.18 -5.21
C ALA A 548 3.34 26.71 -4.73
N VAL A 549 4.55 26.13 -4.64
CA VAL A 549 4.72 24.79 -4.05
C VAL A 549 4.46 24.81 -2.54
N ALA A 550 4.87 25.86 -1.84
CA ALA A 550 4.56 26.05 -0.42
C ALA A 550 3.04 26.15 -0.19
N ASN A 551 2.33 26.89 -1.04
CA ASN A 551 0.87 27.03 -1.00
C ASN A 551 0.15 25.69 -1.16
N VAL A 552 0.61 24.79 -2.06
CA VAL A 552 0.05 23.44 -2.16
C VAL A 552 0.20 22.65 -0.84
N ILE A 553 1.35 22.75 -0.18
CA ILE A 553 1.60 22.08 1.11
C ILE A 553 0.68 22.64 2.19
N LEU A 554 0.52 23.96 2.26
CA LEU A 554 -0.38 24.60 3.22
C LEU A 554 -1.85 24.29 2.94
N ASN A 555 -2.26 24.28 1.68
CA ASN A 555 -3.62 23.91 1.25
C ASN A 555 -3.93 22.45 1.61
N ARG A 556 -2.97 21.53 1.43
CA ARG A 556 -3.06 20.13 1.87
C ARG A 556 -3.21 20.04 3.39
N ARG A 557 -2.39 20.77 4.14
CA ARG A 557 -2.46 20.80 5.61
C ARG A 557 -3.81 21.34 6.09
N ALA A 558 -4.28 22.46 5.52
CA ALA A 558 -5.56 23.07 5.85
C ALA A 558 -6.75 22.13 5.59
N LYS A 559 -6.69 21.35 4.50
CA LYS A 559 -7.70 20.34 4.17
C LYS A 559 -7.51 18.98 4.85
N LYS A 560 -6.54 18.86 5.77
CA LYS A 560 -6.12 17.58 6.38
C LYS A 560 -5.95 16.48 5.34
N PHE A 561 -5.36 16.82 4.19
CA PHE A 561 -5.15 15.92 3.08
C PHE A 561 -4.38 14.68 3.58
N ARG A 562 -4.95 13.49 3.35
CA ARG A 562 -4.43 12.20 3.86
C ARG A 562 -4.22 12.18 5.39
N GLY A 563 -5.07 12.88 6.12
CA GLY A 563 -5.05 12.95 7.58
C GLY A 563 -3.89 13.77 8.17
N LYS A 564 -3.10 14.48 7.35
CA LYS A 564 -1.93 15.23 7.84
C LYS A 564 -2.33 16.61 8.38
N ALA A 565 -2.05 16.84 9.66
CA ALA A 565 -2.39 18.10 10.36
C ALA A 565 -1.23 19.10 10.45
N THR A 566 0.01 18.65 10.23
CA THR A 566 1.22 19.49 10.32
C THR A 566 1.89 19.67 8.96
N VAL A 567 2.64 20.76 8.79
CA VAL A 567 3.35 21.08 7.55
C VAL A 567 4.43 20.01 7.29
N ALA A 568 5.18 19.64 8.32
CA ALA A 568 6.14 18.55 8.25
C ALA A 568 5.48 17.20 7.94
N GLY A 569 4.28 16.96 8.45
CA GLY A 569 3.51 15.75 8.18
C GLY A 569 3.07 15.63 6.72
N VAL A 570 2.69 16.75 6.08
CA VAL A 570 2.40 16.79 4.65
C VAL A 570 3.68 16.59 3.82
N CYS A 571 4.77 17.25 4.20
CA CYS A 571 6.05 17.16 3.48
C CYS A 571 6.65 15.75 3.50
N ARG A 572 6.52 15.03 4.61
CA ARG A 572 7.09 13.69 4.80
C ARG A 572 6.07 12.57 4.57
N ASP A 573 4.88 12.90 4.07
CA ASP A 573 3.90 11.89 3.72
C ASP A 573 4.49 10.96 2.64
N PRO A 574 4.46 9.62 2.82
CA PRO A 574 5.13 8.71 1.92
C PRO A 574 4.77 8.94 0.46
N LEU A 575 5.79 9.01 -0.39
CA LEU A 575 5.70 9.16 -1.85
C LEU A 575 5.03 10.46 -2.33
N GLN A 576 4.70 11.43 -1.46
CA GLN A 576 4.14 12.73 -1.86
C GLN A 576 5.18 13.63 -2.54
N PHE A 577 6.42 13.57 -2.08
CA PHE A 577 7.52 14.40 -2.56
C PHE A 577 8.76 13.53 -2.74
N SER A 578 9.20 13.40 -4.00
CA SER A 578 10.21 12.43 -4.41
C SER A 578 11.55 12.61 -3.68
N CYS A 579 11.90 13.85 -3.35
CA CYS A 579 13.12 14.21 -2.64
C CYS A 579 13.26 13.56 -1.24
N TRP A 580 12.17 13.07 -0.65
CA TRP A 580 12.21 12.35 0.63
C TRP A 580 12.32 10.83 0.48
N ASN A 581 12.30 10.25 -0.72
CA ASN A 581 12.32 8.78 -0.89
C ASN A 581 13.73 8.19 -0.70
N GLY A 582 13.84 6.98 -0.12
CA GLY A 582 15.13 6.38 0.26
C GLY A 582 16.15 6.23 -0.87
N ASN A 583 15.69 6.00 -2.10
CA ASN A 583 16.53 5.80 -3.28
C ASN A 583 16.70 7.07 -4.13
N ASP A 584 16.17 8.21 -3.71
CA ASP A 584 16.29 9.46 -4.46
C ASP A 584 17.65 10.14 -4.17
N ALA A 585 18.38 10.51 -5.23
CA ALA A 585 19.69 11.15 -5.10
C ALA A 585 19.63 12.50 -4.34
N ASN A 586 18.46 13.16 -4.29
CA ASN A 586 18.27 14.38 -3.53
C ASN A 586 18.07 14.15 -2.04
N ARG A 587 17.69 12.96 -1.57
CA ARG A 587 17.42 12.71 -0.14
C ARG A 587 18.66 12.98 0.72
N SER A 588 19.81 12.44 0.31
CA SER A 588 21.07 12.67 1.00
C SER A 588 21.48 14.15 1.02
N LYS A 589 21.08 14.92 -0.01
CA LYS A 589 21.35 16.35 -0.12
C LYS A 589 20.46 17.13 0.84
N ILE A 590 19.14 16.96 0.77
CA ILE A 590 18.20 17.76 1.57
C ILE A 590 18.36 17.50 3.08
N MET A 591 18.74 16.28 3.49
CA MET A 591 18.95 15.94 4.89
C MET A 591 20.12 16.69 5.53
N LYS A 592 21.10 17.12 4.74
CA LYS A 592 22.27 17.89 5.20
C LYS A 592 22.04 19.40 5.20
N LEU A 593 20.93 19.89 4.64
CA LEU A 593 20.67 21.32 4.51
C LEU A 593 20.15 21.90 5.83
N ALA A 594 20.79 22.99 6.26
CA ALA A 594 20.39 23.86 7.36
C ALA A 594 20.61 25.32 6.93
N LYS A 595 20.09 26.29 7.71
CA LYS A 595 20.31 27.72 7.41
C LYS A 595 21.82 27.99 7.30
N GLY A 596 22.23 28.72 6.27
CA GLY A 596 23.63 28.99 5.93
C GLY A 596 24.31 27.89 5.10
N ALA A 597 23.63 26.79 4.76
CA ALA A 597 24.23 25.71 3.96
C ALA A 597 24.47 26.10 2.49
N ASN A 598 23.60 26.91 1.89
CA ASN A 598 23.80 27.60 0.62
C ASN A 598 22.69 28.64 0.37
N ALA A 599 22.98 29.63 -0.48
CA ALA A 599 22.09 30.76 -0.75
C ALA A 599 20.70 30.36 -1.28
N VAL A 600 20.60 29.29 -2.10
CA VAL A 600 19.31 28.81 -2.63
C VAL A 600 18.47 28.18 -1.52
N PHE A 601 19.10 27.42 -0.62
CA PHE A 601 18.41 26.87 0.54
C PHE A 601 17.99 27.96 1.53
N ASP A 602 18.78 29.02 1.69
CA ASP A 602 18.39 30.17 2.52
C ASP A 602 17.19 30.93 1.93
N ARG A 603 17.09 31.02 0.60
CA ARG A 603 15.86 31.50 -0.07
C ARG A 603 14.68 30.57 0.21
N CYS A 604 14.85 29.25 0.11
CA CYS A 604 13.80 28.29 0.48
C CYS A 604 13.37 28.42 1.96
N MET A 605 14.32 28.69 2.86
CA MET A 605 14.06 28.92 4.28
C MET A 605 13.25 30.21 4.51
N ASN A 606 13.55 31.27 3.77
CA ASN A 606 12.80 32.51 3.79
C ASN A 606 11.36 32.29 3.32
N VAL A 607 11.18 31.64 2.16
CA VAL A 607 9.85 31.29 1.63
C VAL A 607 9.08 30.42 2.63
N ALA A 608 9.70 29.37 3.19
CA ALA A 608 9.06 28.51 4.17
C ALA A 608 8.61 29.27 5.43
N THR A 609 9.43 30.20 5.91
CA THR A 609 9.12 31.04 7.08
C THR A 609 7.94 31.95 6.79
N ARG A 610 7.97 32.66 5.66
CA ARG A 610 6.87 33.54 5.20
C ARG A 610 5.58 32.75 4.99
N ALA A 611 5.68 31.56 4.39
CA ALA A 611 4.54 30.67 4.16
C ALA A 611 3.83 30.31 5.46
N VAL A 612 4.59 29.82 6.44
CA VAL A 612 4.07 29.41 7.74
C VAL A 612 3.46 30.59 8.52
N LYS A 613 4.04 31.79 8.39
CA LYS A 613 3.50 33.02 9.00
C LYS A 613 2.24 33.55 8.35
N GLY A 614 1.88 33.07 7.15
CA GLY A 614 0.76 33.62 6.37
C GLY A 614 1.15 34.84 5.50
N ASP A 615 2.45 35.15 5.39
CA ASP A 615 2.97 36.32 4.68
C ASP A 615 3.07 36.12 3.15
N ILE A 616 2.64 34.96 2.63
CA ILE A 616 2.55 34.71 1.19
C ILE A 616 1.08 34.56 0.79
N PRO A 617 0.63 35.18 -0.33
CA PRO A 617 -0.70 34.94 -0.86
C PRO A 617 -0.75 33.56 -1.57
N ASP A 618 -1.95 32.96 -1.63
CA ASP A 618 -2.13 31.71 -2.38
C ASP A 618 -2.14 31.95 -3.90
N HIS A 619 -0.95 31.86 -4.50
CA HIS A 619 -0.75 31.94 -5.94
C HIS A 619 -1.43 30.84 -6.73
N THR A 620 -1.84 29.74 -6.09
CA THR A 620 -2.29 28.51 -6.78
C THR A 620 -3.80 28.40 -6.95
N ARG A 621 -4.56 29.34 -6.37
CA ARG A 621 -6.04 29.33 -6.33
C ARG A 621 -6.58 28.05 -5.65
N GLY A 622 -6.03 27.68 -4.51
CA GLY A 622 -6.48 26.54 -3.70
C GLY A 622 -6.00 25.18 -4.19
N ALA A 623 -4.95 25.13 -5.03
CA ALA A 623 -4.47 23.88 -5.61
C ALA A 623 -3.95 22.93 -4.51
N LEU A 624 -4.20 21.63 -4.74
CA LEU A 624 -3.69 20.55 -3.89
C LEU A 624 -2.68 19.67 -4.62
N HIS A 625 -2.51 19.85 -5.92
CA HIS A 625 -1.65 19.01 -6.74
C HIS A 625 -0.96 19.85 -7.80
N TYR A 626 0.21 19.40 -8.22
CA TYR A 626 0.95 19.98 -9.32
C TYR A 626 1.84 18.93 -9.97
N HIS A 627 2.27 19.20 -11.20
CA HIS A 627 3.30 18.40 -11.86
C HIS A 627 4.22 19.27 -12.71
N ALA A 628 5.44 18.78 -12.95
CA ALA A 628 6.42 19.47 -13.78
C ALA A 628 6.08 19.36 -15.27
N THR A 629 6.26 20.41 -16.04
CA THR A 629 6.01 20.42 -17.50
C THR A 629 6.96 19.49 -18.27
N SER A 630 8.04 19.03 -17.63
CA SER A 630 8.99 18.08 -18.19
C SER A 630 8.48 16.64 -18.18
N ILE A 631 7.39 16.35 -17.45
CA ILE A 631 6.78 15.02 -17.43
C ILE A 631 5.45 15.04 -18.17
N ALA A 632 5.09 13.91 -18.78
CA ALA A 632 3.78 13.72 -19.38
C ALA A 632 2.68 13.93 -18.32
N LYS A 633 1.51 14.41 -18.75
CA LYS A 633 0.38 14.70 -17.86
C LYS A 633 0.10 13.50 -16.94
N PRO A 634 0.27 13.64 -15.61
CA PRO A 634 0.17 12.51 -14.71
C PRO A 634 -1.22 11.92 -14.64
N ARG A 635 -1.28 10.63 -14.33
CA ARG A 635 -2.53 9.87 -14.29
C ARG A 635 -3.58 10.45 -13.34
N TRP A 636 -3.17 10.96 -12.18
CA TRP A 636 -4.09 11.59 -11.23
C TRP A 636 -4.76 12.87 -11.78
N VAL A 637 -4.13 13.57 -12.74
CA VAL A 637 -4.77 14.68 -13.48
C VAL A 637 -5.83 14.14 -14.43
N VAL A 638 -5.46 13.10 -15.19
CA VAL A 638 -6.32 12.52 -16.23
C VAL A 638 -7.57 11.86 -15.62
N LYS A 639 -7.41 11.15 -14.48
CA LYS A 639 -8.46 10.42 -13.76
C LYS A 639 -9.43 11.28 -12.96
N SER A 640 -9.18 12.58 -12.89
CA SER A 640 -9.94 13.49 -12.08
C SER A 640 -10.87 14.30 -12.98
N PRO A 641 -12.17 13.96 -13.11
CA PRO A 641 -13.08 14.65 -14.02
C PRO A 641 -13.30 16.11 -13.64
N ASN A 642 -13.10 16.41 -12.35
CA ASN A 642 -13.12 17.76 -11.82
C ASN A 642 -11.74 18.41 -11.79
N ALA A 643 -10.71 17.79 -12.38
CA ALA A 643 -9.37 18.34 -12.49
C ALA A 643 -9.43 19.65 -13.26
N LYS A 644 -9.28 20.74 -12.53
CA LYS A 644 -9.19 22.05 -13.12
C LYS A 644 -7.75 22.51 -12.98
N VAL A 645 -7.08 22.70 -14.13
CA VAL A 645 -5.84 23.48 -14.16
C VAL A 645 -6.19 24.82 -13.57
N THR A 646 -5.60 25.16 -12.43
CA THR A 646 -5.81 26.48 -11.84
C THR A 646 -4.94 27.49 -12.58
N LEU A 647 -3.67 27.16 -12.80
CA LEU A 647 -2.71 27.90 -13.60
C LEU A 647 -1.40 27.13 -13.78
N LYS A 648 -0.49 27.70 -14.58
CA LYS A 648 0.92 27.31 -14.69
C LYS A 648 1.79 28.41 -14.09
N ILE A 649 2.66 28.06 -13.15
CA ILE A 649 3.68 28.94 -12.56
C ILE A 649 5.04 28.24 -12.69
N GLY A 650 6.04 28.95 -13.21
CA GLY A 650 7.31 28.36 -13.61
C GLY A 650 7.12 27.16 -14.54
N ARG A 651 7.77 26.05 -14.19
CA ARG A 651 7.64 24.75 -14.87
C ARG A 651 6.62 23.84 -14.21
N HIS A 652 5.71 24.35 -13.38
CA HIS A 652 4.67 23.56 -12.72
C HIS A 652 3.26 23.93 -13.20
N ILE A 653 2.44 22.90 -13.44
CA ILE A 653 1.00 23.04 -13.70
C ILE A 653 0.25 22.63 -12.44
N PHE A 654 -0.60 23.52 -11.91
CA PHE A 654 -1.31 23.35 -10.65
C PHE A 654 -2.78 22.98 -10.86
N TYR A 655 -3.34 22.20 -9.93
CA TYR A 655 -4.66 21.59 -10.06
C TYR A 655 -5.51 21.66 -8.79
N THR A 656 -6.81 21.90 -9.01
CA THR A 656 -7.89 21.60 -8.05
C THR A 656 -8.76 20.47 -8.58
N GLY A 657 -9.61 19.91 -7.70
CA GLY A 657 -10.57 18.87 -8.08
C GLY A 657 -9.94 17.53 -8.48
N ILE A 658 -8.68 17.32 -8.09
CA ILE A 658 -8.02 16.01 -8.15
C ILE A 658 -8.59 15.12 -7.04
N ARG A 659 -9.02 13.90 -7.40
CA ARG A 659 -9.52 12.87 -6.47
C ARG A 659 -8.45 11.83 -6.16
#